data_AF-A0A0J7L259-F1
#
_entry.id   AF-A0A0J7L259-F1
#
_cell.length_a   1.000
_cell.length_b   1.000
_cell.length_c   1.000
_cell.angle_alpha   90.00
_cell.angle_beta   90.00
_cell.angle_gamma   90.00
#
_symmetry.space_group_name_H-M   'P 1'
#
loop_
_entity.id
_entity.type
_entity.pdbx_description
1 polymer ?
#
loop_
_entity_poly.entity_id
_entity_poly.type
_entity_poly.pdbx_seq_one_letter_code
_entity_poly.pdbx_strand_id
1 'polypeptide(L)'
;MGTGLLGPGRVIYPVQQQRQQQSDELLPCRRRRRPRGSLFSHPIRPRKSDQAGIDGVGEHRREHCVPESERSFRVSFCIGGGDSNKGKSKKWRKILQFPHISQCIGLKDKLDIRYGYVVDQQPIGRLLFRQFCQDKKPSYHRYNLFLDSIEKYEIELDENRIELAKELFEQYLKREGSEVVDILNDSLILQCEERLSTGGKELFVEVAQTVKNFLAGEPFSAFLSSFYFYRYLQWKWLEAQPVTYKTFRMYRVLGKGGFGEVCACQVRATGKMYACKKLEKKRIKKRKGESMVLIEKNILQKINSKFVVSLAYAYETKDALCLVLTIMNGGDLKFHIYNMGGEPGFDINRARFYAAEVVCGLEHLHLQGIVYRDCKPENILLDDHGHVRISDLGLAVEITEGDMVRGRVGTVGYMAPEVIDNEKYTFSPDWFSFGCLLYEMIEGQAPFRARKEKVKREEVDRRVKEDQERYSPKFSEEAKSLCQQLLKKSPKNRLGCKCGRHGAKEVKLHGFFQCLNWKRVEAGMWEPPFVPDPRAVYAKDVLDIEQFSTVKGVNLDATDDTFYSKFNTGSVSIPWQNEMIETECFKELNVLGPNNTPTADLLVNHTPPNNEDRGCFPFRRKRKQSARTREVPLSECYLQELSQTQSSEMPAS
;
A
#
# COMPACT_ATOMS: atom_id res chain seq x y z
N MET A 1 48.52 -52.35 28.19
CA MET A 1 49.09 -53.14 27.08
C MET A 1 49.04 -52.28 25.83
N GLY A 2 50.14 -52.28 25.05
CA GLY A 2 50.46 -51.33 23.98
C GLY A 2 49.49 -51.30 22.79
N THR A 3 49.66 -50.49 21.74
CA THR A 3 50.79 -49.63 21.31
C THR A 3 50.37 -48.87 20.05
N GLY A 4 50.64 -47.55 19.98
CA GLY A 4 51.22 -46.87 18.81
C GLY A 4 50.31 -46.51 17.62
N LEU A 5 50.57 -45.50 16.78
CA LEU A 5 51.68 -44.55 16.64
C LEU A 5 51.32 -43.57 15.49
N LEU A 6 51.93 -42.37 15.49
CA LEU A 6 52.16 -41.40 14.37
C LEU A 6 51.11 -40.30 14.04
N GLY A 7 51.50 -39.04 14.30
CA GLY A 7 51.07 -37.84 13.55
C GLY A 7 51.99 -37.59 12.34
N PRO A 8 52.29 -36.34 11.91
CA PRO A 8 51.61 -35.04 12.07
C PRO A 8 51.46 -34.26 10.73
N GLY A 9 50.79 -33.08 10.73
CA GLY A 9 50.83 -32.16 9.58
C GLY A 9 50.01 -30.87 9.73
N ARG A 10 50.69 -29.76 10.10
CA ARG A 10 50.28 -28.35 9.93
C ARG A 10 50.10 -28.05 8.41
N VAL A 11 49.51 -26.96 7.90
CA VAL A 11 49.84 -25.53 8.08
C VAL A 11 48.83 -24.59 7.31
N ILE A 12 48.71 -23.31 7.76
CA ILE A 12 48.42 -22.02 7.06
C ILE A 12 46.97 -21.49 6.87
N TYR A 13 46.56 -20.54 7.73
CA TYR A 13 45.96 -19.23 7.37
C TYR A 13 47.11 -18.24 7.01
N PRO A 14 46.96 -17.06 6.34
CA PRO A 14 45.79 -16.14 6.33
C PRO A 14 45.61 -15.33 5.01
N VAL A 15 44.70 -14.34 4.94
CA VAL A 15 44.98 -12.95 4.48
C VAL A 15 43.86 -11.99 4.96
N GLN A 16 44.27 -11.03 5.79
CA GLN A 16 43.60 -9.76 6.09
C GLN A 16 43.85 -8.75 4.96
N GLN A 17 42.93 -7.83 4.69
CA GLN A 17 43.29 -6.56 4.05
C GLN A 17 43.14 -5.40 5.04
N GLN A 18 44.30 -4.96 5.53
CA GLN A 18 44.53 -3.62 6.06
C GLN A 18 44.32 -2.58 4.94
N ARG A 19 43.75 -1.42 5.25
CA ARG A 19 44.08 -0.17 4.55
C ARG A 19 45.02 0.63 5.43
N GLN A 20 46.22 0.84 4.92
CA GLN A 20 47.24 1.74 5.46
C GLN A 20 46.73 3.19 5.46
N GLN A 21 46.98 3.86 6.58
CA GLN A 21 47.25 5.27 6.63
C GLN A 21 48.59 5.53 5.95
N GLN A 22 48.63 6.46 5.00
CA GLN A 22 49.85 7.19 4.67
C GLN A 22 49.58 8.67 4.91
N SER A 23 50.41 9.19 5.79
CA SER A 23 50.71 10.58 6.03
C SER A 23 51.44 11.18 4.82
N ASP A 24 50.92 12.27 4.28
CA ASP A 24 51.70 13.25 3.54
C ASP A 24 51.49 14.61 4.22
N GLU A 25 52.51 15.05 4.96
CA GLU A 25 52.76 16.47 5.22
C GLU A 25 53.25 17.10 3.91
N LEU A 26 52.67 18.24 3.49
CA LEU A 26 53.37 19.32 2.77
C LEU A 26 52.46 20.57 2.72
N LEU A 27 52.77 21.50 3.62
CA LEU A 27 52.72 22.98 3.56
C LEU A 27 51.40 23.74 3.23
N PRO A 28 51.06 24.78 4.04
CA PRO A 28 49.86 25.59 3.85
C PRO A 28 50.09 26.77 2.89
N CYS A 29 49.27 26.85 1.84
CA CYS A 29 49.19 28.04 1.00
C CYS A 29 48.46 29.18 1.73
N ARG A 30 49.26 30.12 2.23
CA ARG A 30 48.85 31.43 2.77
C ARG A 30 47.90 32.17 1.82
N ARG A 31 46.65 32.42 2.22
CA ARG A 31 45.91 33.60 1.74
C ARG A 31 45.94 34.70 2.78
N ARG A 32 46.79 35.68 2.47
CA ARG A 32 46.99 36.94 3.19
C ARG A 32 45.67 37.71 3.30
N ARG A 33 45.27 38.03 4.53
CA ARG A 33 44.54 39.28 4.82
C ARG A 33 45.50 40.44 4.58
N ARG A 34 45.05 41.47 3.86
CA ARG A 34 45.60 42.83 3.96
C ARG A 34 44.47 43.79 4.33
N PRO A 35 44.65 44.62 5.37
CA PRO A 35 43.78 45.75 5.69
C PRO A 35 44.35 47.06 5.13
N ARG A 36 43.49 48.07 4.99
CA ARG A 36 43.72 49.55 4.88
C ARG A 36 42.34 50.14 4.53
N GLY A 37 41.78 51.18 5.15
CA GLY A 37 42.28 52.20 6.06
C GLY A 37 41.80 53.58 5.57
N SER A 38 41.21 54.36 6.50
CA SER A 38 41.08 55.84 6.54
C SER A 38 40.22 56.56 5.47
N LEU A 39 39.09 57.17 5.88
CA LEU A 39 38.89 58.59 6.29
C LEU A 39 38.77 59.56 5.10
N PHE A 40 37.63 60.25 4.97
CA PHE A 40 37.53 61.71 5.10
C PHE A 40 36.06 62.18 5.03
N SER A 41 35.87 63.35 5.64
CA SER A 41 34.69 64.04 6.16
C SER A 41 33.93 64.92 5.15
N HIS A 42 32.58 65.01 5.31
CA HIS A 42 31.66 66.19 5.40
C HIS A 42 31.95 67.54 4.66
N PRO A 43 30.99 68.51 4.49
CA PRO A 43 29.55 68.58 4.89
C PRO A 43 28.56 69.38 3.93
N ILE A 44 27.33 69.67 4.43
CA ILE A 44 26.40 70.83 4.18
C ILE A 44 25.35 70.69 3.01
N ARG A 45 24.05 70.34 3.24
CA ARG A 45 22.82 71.10 3.70
C ARG A 45 22.17 72.03 2.61
N PRO A 46 20.87 72.43 2.68
CA PRO A 46 19.60 71.67 2.68
C PRO A 46 18.45 72.34 1.84
N ARG A 47 17.27 71.69 1.67
CA ARG A 47 15.88 72.28 1.56
C ARG A 47 14.89 71.15 1.22
N LYS A 48 14.07 70.64 2.15
CA LYS A 48 12.80 71.15 2.75
C LYS A 48 11.54 71.03 1.85
N SER A 49 10.72 70.03 2.16
CA SER A 49 9.25 70.06 2.42
C SER A 49 8.77 68.59 2.49
N ASP A 50 8.65 67.96 3.66
CA ASP A 50 7.45 67.85 4.52
C ASP A 50 6.24 67.30 3.72
N GLN A 51 5.56 66.19 4.06
CA GLN A 51 5.21 65.64 5.38
C GLN A 51 4.82 64.14 5.30
N ALA A 52 4.71 63.51 6.48
CA ALA A 52 4.98 62.10 6.78
C ALA A 52 3.77 61.22 7.17
N GLY A 53 4.03 59.91 7.33
CA GLY A 53 3.26 58.91 8.09
C GLY A 53 3.39 57.47 7.52
N ILE A 54 4.40 56.63 7.85
CA ILE A 54 4.59 55.75 9.06
C ILE A 54 3.59 54.56 9.03
N ASP A 55 3.87 53.25 9.10
CA ASP A 55 4.96 52.33 9.54
C ASP A 55 4.88 51.04 8.65
N GLY A 56 5.88 50.19 8.43
CA GLY A 56 6.74 49.48 9.38
C GLY A 56 7.48 48.33 8.66
N VAL A 57 8.68 48.01 9.16
CA VAL A 57 9.71 47.16 8.55
C VAL A 57 9.48 45.67 8.85
N GLY A 58 9.67 44.80 7.85
CA GLY A 58 9.75 43.34 8.01
C GLY A 58 10.92 42.76 7.20
N GLU A 59 11.88 42.16 7.90
CA GLU A 59 13.09 41.54 7.37
C GLU A 59 12.82 40.43 6.34
N HIS A 60 13.42 40.52 5.15
CA HIS A 60 13.41 39.45 4.17
C HIS A 60 14.32 38.29 4.60
N ARG A 61 13.71 37.21 5.11
CA ARG A 61 14.30 35.86 5.10
C ARG A 61 14.55 35.44 3.65
N ARG A 62 15.76 34.95 3.37
CA ARG A 62 16.09 34.26 2.12
C ARG A 62 15.36 32.92 2.08
N GLU A 63 14.26 32.85 1.35
CA GLU A 63 13.63 31.59 0.97
C GLU A 63 14.50 30.87 -0.07
N HIS A 64 14.83 29.61 0.21
CA HIS A 64 15.43 28.72 -0.78
C HIS A 64 14.43 28.46 -1.90
N CYS A 65 14.69 29.05 -3.07
CA CYS A 65 13.89 28.84 -4.27
C CYS A 65 14.13 27.43 -4.83
N VAL A 66 13.12 26.57 -4.70
CA VAL A 66 13.01 25.28 -5.40
C VAL A 66 12.75 25.55 -6.89
N PRO A 67 13.46 24.91 -7.84
CA PRO A 67 13.31 25.18 -9.28
C PRO A 67 11.88 24.92 -9.81
N GLU A 68 11.41 25.78 -10.72
CA GLU A 68 10.03 25.76 -11.29
C GLU A 68 9.62 24.40 -11.88
N SER A 69 10.57 23.62 -12.41
CA SER A 69 10.31 22.27 -12.93
C SER A 69 9.81 21.29 -11.86
N GLU A 70 10.19 21.47 -10.60
CA GLU A 70 9.80 20.60 -9.49
C GLU A 70 8.44 21.01 -8.89
N ARG A 71 8.12 22.32 -8.88
CA ARG A 71 6.77 22.81 -8.55
C ARG A 71 5.75 22.38 -9.61
N SER A 72 6.11 22.44 -10.89
CA SER A 72 5.24 22.03 -11.99
C SER A 72 4.87 20.54 -11.95
N PHE A 73 5.75 19.68 -11.39
CA PHE A 73 5.53 18.23 -11.33
C PHE A 73 4.39 17.82 -10.38
N ARG A 74 4.24 18.49 -9.23
CA ARG A 74 3.19 18.17 -8.24
C ARG A 74 1.91 19.00 -8.46
N VAL A 75 2.05 20.27 -8.85
CA VAL A 75 0.91 21.19 -9.08
C VAL A 75 0.05 20.79 -10.28
N SER A 76 0.62 20.21 -11.35
CA SER A 76 -0.19 19.73 -12.50
C SER A 76 -0.86 18.38 -12.30
N PHE A 77 -0.54 17.63 -11.23
CA PHE A 77 -0.95 16.23 -11.08
C PHE A 77 -1.67 15.89 -9.77
N CYS A 78 -1.37 16.56 -8.65
CA CYS A 78 -2.13 16.42 -7.39
C CYS A 78 -3.42 17.26 -7.41
N ILE A 79 -3.36 18.42 -8.04
CA ILE A 79 -4.54 19.15 -8.52
C ILE A 79 -4.62 18.73 -9.97
N GLY A 80 -5.64 17.97 -10.38
CA GLY A 80 -5.79 17.56 -11.76
C GLY A 80 -5.57 18.77 -12.67
N GLY A 81 -4.41 18.84 -13.33
CA GLY A 81 -4.14 19.88 -14.31
C GLY A 81 -5.27 19.85 -15.34
N GLY A 82 -5.49 20.96 -16.04
CA GLY A 82 -6.59 21.14 -17.01
C GLY A 82 -6.65 20.16 -18.19
N ASP A 83 -5.95 19.02 -18.12
CA ASP A 83 -6.12 17.85 -18.96
C ASP A 83 -7.46 17.17 -18.66
N SER A 84 -8.42 17.37 -19.57
CA SER A 84 -9.79 16.83 -19.50
C SER A 84 -9.85 15.29 -19.35
N ASN A 85 -8.73 14.59 -19.51
CA ASN A 85 -8.65 13.13 -19.49
C ASN A 85 -7.97 12.58 -18.21
N LYS A 86 -7.79 13.40 -17.15
CA LYS A 86 -7.22 12.98 -15.84
C LYS A 86 -5.89 12.20 -15.97
N GLY A 87 -5.03 12.56 -16.93
CA GLY A 87 -3.75 11.89 -17.20
C GLY A 87 -3.79 10.61 -18.05
N LYS A 88 -4.99 10.10 -18.40
CA LYS A 88 -5.18 8.93 -19.28
C LYS A 88 -4.62 9.21 -20.68
N SER A 89 -3.99 8.20 -21.30
CA SER A 89 -3.59 8.25 -22.71
C SER A 89 -4.79 8.54 -23.62
N LYS A 90 -4.63 9.37 -24.67
CA LYS A 90 -5.68 9.58 -25.69
C LYS A 90 -6.18 8.29 -26.36
N LYS A 91 -5.43 7.19 -26.25
CA LYS A 91 -5.78 5.86 -26.80
C LYS A 91 -6.23 4.86 -25.72
N TRP A 92 -6.55 5.30 -24.50
CA TRP A 92 -6.80 4.39 -23.37
C TRP A 92 -7.94 3.40 -23.61
N ARG A 93 -9.06 3.83 -24.21
CA ARG A 93 -10.17 2.94 -24.59
C ARG A 93 -9.75 1.83 -25.55
N LYS A 94 -8.75 2.08 -26.40
CA LYS A 94 -8.17 1.05 -27.29
C LYS A 94 -7.25 0.11 -26.53
N ILE A 95 -6.53 0.60 -25.51
CA ILE A 95 -5.66 -0.22 -24.65
C ILE A 95 -6.52 -1.20 -23.84
N LEU A 96 -7.59 -0.69 -23.22
CA LEU A 96 -8.53 -1.44 -22.38
C LEU A 96 -9.79 -1.90 -23.13
N GLN A 97 -9.72 -2.05 -24.45
CA GLN A 97 -10.86 -2.56 -25.23
C GLN A 97 -11.16 -4.00 -24.79
N PHE A 98 -12.42 -4.31 -24.46
CA PHE A 98 -12.82 -5.68 -24.14
C PHE A 98 -12.59 -6.65 -25.30
N PRO A 99 -12.17 -7.88 -25.01
CA PRO A 99 -12.21 -8.98 -25.96
C PRO A 99 -13.64 -9.47 -26.20
N HIS A 100 -13.83 -10.17 -27.31
CA HIS A 100 -15.04 -10.98 -27.49
C HIS A 100 -15.11 -12.05 -26.40
N ILE A 101 -16.31 -12.32 -25.86
CA ILE A 101 -16.52 -13.24 -24.74
C ILE A 101 -15.96 -14.64 -25.00
N SER A 102 -15.98 -15.12 -26.25
CA SER A 102 -15.41 -16.41 -26.61
C SER A 102 -13.91 -16.57 -26.30
N GLN A 103 -13.18 -15.46 -26.16
CA GLN A 103 -11.77 -15.46 -25.76
C GLN A 103 -11.58 -15.55 -24.24
N CYS A 104 -12.65 -15.40 -23.46
CA CYS A 104 -12.62 -15.29 -22.00
C CYS A 104 -13.32 -16.44 -21.29
N ILE A 105 -14.27 -17.13 -21.94
CA ILE A 105 -15.10 -18.16 -21.31
C ILE A 105 -14.24 -19.22 -20.58
N GLY A 106 -13.18 -19.71 -21.23
CA GLY A 106 -12.26 -20.69 -20.64
C GLY A 106 -11.45 -20.21 -19.42
N LEU A 107 -11.58 -18.93 -19.02
CA LEU A 107 -11.02 -18.46 -17.75
C LEU A 107 -11.80 -19.00 -16.54
N LYS A 108 -13.08 -19.40 -16.72
CA LYS A 108 -13.90 -20.00 -15.67
C LYS A 108 -13.21 -21.19 -15.01
N ASP A 109 -12.52 -22.02 -15.80
CA ASP A 109 -11.82 -23.23 -15.33
C ASP A 109 -10.50 -22.94 -14.58
N LYS A 110 -9.98 -21.71 -14.70
CA LYS A 110 -8.66 -21.33 -14.15
C LYS A 110 -8.76 -20.42 -12.93
N LEU A 111 -9.94 -19.84 -12.69
CA LEU A 111 -10.17 -18.88 -11.63
C LEU A 111 -10.83 -19.55 -10.43
N ASP A 112 -10.55 -19.02 -9.24
CA ASP A 112 -11.39 -19.30 -8.09
C ASP A 112 -12.74 -18.59 -8.29
N ILE A 113 -13.80 -19.38 -8.39
CA ILE A 113 -15.16 -18.90 -8.63
C ILE A 113 -16.05 -19.06 -7.38
N ARG A 114 -15.48 -19.13 -6.18
CA ARG A 114 -16.24 -19.10 -4.92
C ARG A 114 -16.75 -17.69 -4.61
N TYR A 115 -17.93 -17.59 -3.99
CA TYR A 115 -18.51 -16.32 -3.55
C TYR A 115 -17.51 -15.48 -2.73
N GLY A 116 -16.86 -16.11 -1.75
CA GLY A 116 -15.87 -15.45 -0.89
C GLY A 116 -14.62 -14.95 -1.62
N TYR A 117 -14.34 -15.43 -2.83
CA TYR A 117 -13.31 -14.85 -3.69
C TYR A 117 -13.90 -13.75 -4.58
N VAL A 118 -14.88 -14.10 -5.41
CA VAL A 118 -15.40 -13.21 -6.46
C VAL A 118 -16.14 -11.99 -5.89
N VAL A 119 -16.93 -12.17 -4.83
CA VAL A 119 -17.80 -11.11 -4.28
C VAL A 119 -17.18 -10.45 -3.05
N ASP A 120 -16.62 -11.22 -2.12
CA ASP A 120 -16.08 -10.62 -0.89
C ASP A 120 -14.70 -9.96 -1.10
N GLN A 121 -13.84 -10.54 -1.94
CA GLN A 121 -12.45 -10.07 -2.10
C GLN A 121 -12.21 -9.22 -3.35
N GLN A 122 -12.81 -9.58 -4.51
CA GLN A 122 -12.53 -8.92 -5.78
C GLN A 122 -13.43 -7.69 -5.98
N PRO A 123 -12.89 -6.44 -5.99
CA PRO A 123 -13.71 -5.22 -6.06
C PRO A 123 -14.66 -5.16 -7.26
N ILE A 124 -14.20 -5.52 -8.46
CA ILE A 124 -15.04 -5.51 -9.66
C ILE A 124 -16.08 -6.63 -9.61
N GLY A 125 -15.73 -7.80 -9.07
CA GLY A 125 -16.66 -8.90 -8.88
C GLY A 125 -17.81 -8.53 -7.93
N ARG A 126 -17.51 -7.88 -6.79
CA ARG A 126 -18.51 -7.31 -5.87
C ARG A 126 -19.46 -6.36 -6.60
N LEU A 127 -18.93 -5.41 -7.39
CA LEU A 127 -19.75 -4.44 -8.10
C LEU A 127 -20.66 -5.08 -9.15
N LEU A 128 -20.15 -6.04 -9.93
CA LEU A 128 -20.94 -6.74 -10.95
C LEU A 128 -22.01 -7.63 -10.34
N PHE A 129 -21.72 -8.32 -9.22
CA PHE A 129 -22.72 -9.08 -8.48
C PHE A 129 -23.85 -8.18 -7.95
N ARG A 130 -23.50 -7.01 -7.41
CA ARG A 130 -24.50 -6.05 -6.92
C ARG A 130 -25.35 -5.45 -8.04
N GLN A 131 -24.75 -5.17 -9.21
CA GLN A 131 -25.48 -4.75 -10.41
C GLN A 131 -26.46 -5.84 -10.87
N PHE A 132 -26.02 -7.10 -10.91
CA PHE A 132 -26.90 -8.24 -11.21
C PHE A 132 -28.08 -8.32 -10.23
N CYS A 133 -27.83 -8.23 -8.92
CA CYS A 133 -28.90 -8.23 -7.92
C CYS A 133 -29.88 -7.07 -8.14
N GLN A 134 -29.38 -5.86 -8.40
CA GLN A 134 -30.21 -4.68 -8.64
C GLN A 134 -31.12 -4.84 -9.85
N ASP A 135 -30.57 -5.34 -10.97
CA ASP A 135 -31.28 -5.38 -12.25
C ASP A 135 -32.23 -6.58 -12.36
N LYS A 136 -31.88 -7.73 -11.77
CA LYS A 136 -32.61 -8.99 -11.98
C LYS A 136 -33.48 -9.42 -10.81
N LYS A 137 -33.11 -9.06 -9.58
CA LYS A 137 -33.75 -9.56 -8.35
C LYS A 137 -33.72 -8.51 -7.23
N PRO A 138 -34.68 -7.56 -7.18
CA PRO A 138 -34.70 -6.48 -6.19
C PRO A 138 -34.57 -6.93 -4.73
N SER A 139 -35.09 -8.12 -4.37
CA SER A 139 -34.90 -8.71 -3.03
C SER A 139 -33.43 -8.96 -2.68
N TYR A 140 -32.62 -9.46 -3.63
CA TYR A 140 -31.19 -9.68 -3.40
C TYR A 140 -30.42 -8.36 -3.28
N HIS A 141 -30.89 -7.31 -3.97
CA HIS A 141 -30.32 -5.98 -3.84
C HIS A 141 -30.56 -5.41 -2.45
N ARG A 142 -31.76 -5.59 -1.89
CA ARG A 142 -32.08 -5.19 -0.52
C ARG A 142 -31.16 -5.86 0.51
N TYR A 143 -30.87 -7.16 0.37
CA TYR A 143 -29.93 -7.84 1.27
C TYR A 143 -28.53 -7.22 1.22
N ASN A 144 -28.09 -6.79 0.04
CA ASN A 144 -26.85 -6.07 -0.15
C ASN A 144 -26.86 -4.69 0.56
N LEU A 145 -27.98 -3.96 0.51
CA LEU A 145 -28.17 -2.68 1.22
C LEU A 145 -28.21 -2.85 2.75
N PHE A 146 -28.80 -3.94 3.23
CA PHE A 146 -28.77 -4.31 4.64
C PHE A 146 -27.33 -4.53 5.13
N LEU A 147 -26.52 -5.30 4.38
CA LEU A 147 -25.11 -5.50 4.71
C LEU A 147 -24.32 -4.18 4.73
N ASP A 148 -24.58 -3.26 3.79
CA ASP A 148 -23.95 -1.92 3.80
C ASP A 148 -24.37 -1.10 5.03
N SER A 149 -25.62 -1.25 5.48
CA SER A 149 -26.13 -0.58 6.67
C SER A 149 -25.45 -1.10 7.94
N ILE A 150 -25.18 -2.41 8.01
CA ILE A 150 -24.38 -3.01 9.10
C ILE A 150 -22.94 -2.50 9.07
N GLU A 151 -22.30 -2.44 7.90
CA GLU A 151 -20.94 -1.88 7.77
C GLU A 151 -20.87 -0.43 8.29
N LYS A 152 -21.93 0.38 8.06
CA LYS A 152 -22.05 1.74 8.64
C LYS A 152 -22.26 1.73 10.16
N TYR A 153 -23.05 0.80 10.67
CA TYR A 153 -23.27 0.64 12.10
C TYR A 153 -21.97 0.30 12.85
N GLU A 154 -21.12 -0.56 12.30
CA GLU A 154 -19.85 -0.97 12.93
C GLU A 154 -18.84 0.17 13.10
N ILE A 155 -18.91 1.21 12.26
CA ILE A 155 -18.00 2.36 12.26
C ILE A 155 -18.61 3.62 12.91
N GLU A 156 -19.86 3.54 13.36
CA GLU A 156 -20.56 4.64 14.00
C GLU A 156 -20.07 4.88 15.44
N LEU A 157 -20.19 6.13 15.90
CA LEU A 157 -19.87 6.54 17.26
C LEU A 157 -20.78 5.82 18.27
N ASP A 158 -20.21 5.50 19.43
CA ASP A 158 -20.88 4.77 20.52
C ASP A 158 -22.19 5.45 20.94
N GLU A 159 -22.20 6.78 20.97
CA GLU A 159 -23.36 7.62 21.33
C GLU A 159 -24.52 7.51 20.33
N ASN A 160 -24.23 7.26 19.04
CA ASN A 160 -25.22 7.19 17.97
C ASN A 160 -25.64 5.76 17.64
N ARG A 161 -24.85 4.75 18.05
CA ARG A 161 -25.07 3.35 17.66
C ARG A 161 -26.41 2.79 18.11
N ILE A 162 -26.89 3.14 19.30
CA ILE A 162 -28.17 2.61 19.80
C ILE A 162 -29.33 3.05 18.90
N GLU A 163 -29.34 4.31 18.47
CA GLU A 163 -30.40 4.82 17.60
C GLU A 163 -30.32 4.18 16.22
N LEU A 164 -29.12 4.13 15.64
CA LEU A 164 -28.89 3.47 14.36
C LEU A 164 -29.27 1.97 14.40
N ALA A 165 -28.99 1.26 15.51
CA ALA A 165 -29.41 -0.13 15.67
C ALA A 165 -30.94 -0.30 15.59
N LYS A 166 -31.70 0.60 16.22
CA LYS A 166 -33.16 0.59 16.17
C LYS A 166 -33.67 0.89 14.76
N GLU A 167 -33.10 1.89 14.09
CA GLU A 167 -33.44 2.22 12.69
C GLU A 167 -33.22 1.02 11.77
N LEU A 168 -32.06 0.36 11.87
CA LEU A 168 -31.74 -0.84 11.09
C LEU A 168 -32.72 -1.98 11.38
N PHE A 169 -33.06 -2.19 12.65
CA PHE A 169 -33.99 -3.24 13.05
C PHE A 169 -35.39 -3.00 12.49
N GLU A 170 -35.92 -1.79 12.66
CA GLU A 170 -37.24 -1.40 12.15
C GLU A 170 -37.30 -1.47 10.62
N GLN A 171 -36.23 -1.07 9.93
CA GLN A 171 -36.19 -1.07 8.47
C GLN A 171 -36.07 -2.48 7.87
N TYR A 172 -35.20 -3.34 8.42
CA TYR A 172 -34.79 -4.58 7.77
C TYR A 172 -35.21 -5.87 8.48
N LEU A 173 -35.41 -5.85 9.80
CA LEU A 173 -35.69 -7.07 10.60
C LEU A 173 -37.15 -7.19 11.02
N LYS A 174 -37.85 -6.06 11.23
CA LYS A 174 -39.26 -6.06 11.63
C LYS A 174 -40.16 -6.50 10.48
N ARG A 175 -40.88 -7.62 10.66
CA ARG A 175 -41.69 -8.31 9.63
C ARG A 175 -42.70 -7.43 8.88
N GLU A 176 -43.14 -6.33 9.48
CA GLU A 176 -44.12 -5.39 8.91
C GLU A 176 -43.49 -4.31 8.01
N GLY A 177 -42.15 -4.26 7.93
CA GLY A 177 -41.43 -3.27 7.13
C GLY A 177 -41.50 -3.53 5.61
N SER A 178 -41.36 -2.46 4.82
CA SER A 178 -41.31 -2.57 3.36
C SER A 178 -39.99 -3.16 2.85
N GLU A 179 -38.92 -3.03 3.62
CA GLU A 179 -37.54 -3.42 3.28
C GLU A 179 -37.04 -4.63 4.07
N VAL A 180 -37.94 -5.54 4.44
CA VAL A 180 -37.61 -6.72 5.25
C VAL A 180 -36.66 -7.68 4.54
N VAL A 181 -35.70 -8.19 5.32
CA VAL A 181 -34.83 -9.33 5.00
C VAL A 181 -35.55 -10.60 5.42
N ASP A 182 -36.34 -11.13 4.49
CA ASP A 182 -37.28 -12.24 4.68
C ASP A 182 -36.61 -13.61 4.92
N ILE A 183 -35.32 -13.75 4.58
CA ILE A 183 -34.55 -14.99 4.79
C ILE A 183 -34.12 -15.25 6.24
N LEU A 184 -34.30 -14.28 7.15
CA LEU A 184 -33.95 -14.43 8.56
C LEU A 184 -35.06 -15.20 9.31
N ASN A 185 -34.66 -16.05 10.26
CA ASN A 185 -35.61 -16.75 11.14
C ASN A 185 -35.99 -15.89 12.35
N ASP A 186 -37.15 -16.17 12.96
CA ASP A 186 -37.66 -15.36 14.07
C ASP A 186 -36.78 -15.42 15.31
N SER A 187 -36.07 -16.53 15.54
CA SER A 187 -35.13 -16.68 16.66
C SER A 187 -33.98 -15.67 16.58
N LEU A 188 -33.38 -15.48 15.40
CA LEU A 188 -32.28 -14.53 15.21
C LEU A 188 -32.76 -13.08 15.32
N ILE A 189 -33.97 -12.80 14.84
CA ILE A 189 -34.60 -11.48 14.95
C ILE A 189 -34.83 -11.14 16.43
N LEU A 190 -35.42 -12.05 17.20
CA LEU A 190 -35.65 -11.87 18.64
C LEU A 190 -34.34 -11.64 19.42
N GLN A 191 -33.30 -12.43 19.13
CA GLN A 191 -31.99 -12.25 19.77
C GLN A 191 -31.35 -10.89 19.48
N CYS A 192 -31.56 -10.35 18.27
CA CYS A 192 -31.13 -9.00 17.93
C CYS A 192 -31.96 -7.97 18.70
N GLU A 193 -33.29 -8.14 18.75
CA GLU A 193 -34.24 -7.26 19.42
C GLU A 193 -33.90 -7.08 20.92
N GLU A 194 -33.70 -8.19 21.62
CA GLU A 194 -33.34 -8.23 23.05
C GLU A 194 -32.04 -7.46 23.35
N ARG A 195 -31.16 -7.31 22.36
CA ARG A 195 -29.84 -6.69 22.48
C ARG A 195 -29.74 -5.29 21.88
N LEU A 196 -30.81 -4.74 21.28
CA LEU A 196 -30.79 -3.42 20.63
C LEU A 196 -30.31 -2.30 21.56
N SER A 197 -30.75 -2.33 22.82
CA SER A 197 -30.39 -1.34 23.84
C SER A 197 -28.91 -1.36 24.22
N THR A 198 -28.17 -2.41 23.88
CA THR A 198 -26.74 -2.54 24.20
C THR A 198 -25.85 -1.72 23.26
N GLY A 199 -26.29 -1.42 22.04
CA GLY A 199 -25.45 -0.78 21.01
C GLY A 199 -24.14 -1.55 20.73
N GLY A 200 -24.11 -2.85 21.03
CA GLY A 200 -22.91 -3.68 20.95
C GLY A 200 -22.40 -3.81 19.52
N LYS A 201 -21.07 -3.75 19.32
CA LYS A 201 -20.46 -3.83 17.97
C LYS A 201 -20.81 -5.12 17.22
N GLU A 202 -20.91 -6.22 17.97
CA GLU A 202 -21.20 -7.56 17.42
C GLU A 202 -22.72 -7.85 17.32
N LEU A 203 -23.58 -6.83 17.43
CA LEU A 203 -25.04 -6.98 17.48
C LEU A 203 -25.60 -7.69 16.23
N PHE A 204 -25.12 -7.32 15.04
CA PHE A 204 -25.66 -7.81 13.78
C PHE A 204 -24.81 -8.89 13.09
N VAL A 205 -23.79 -9.44 13.75
CA VAL A 205 -22.83 -10.38 13.13
C VAL A 205 -23.51 -11.65 12.62
N GLU A 206 -24.39 -12.25 13.42
CA GLU A 206 -25.05 -13.51 13.06
C GLU A 206 -26.07 -13.33 11.93
N VAL A 207 -26.84 -12.24 11.94
CA VAL A 207 -27.78 -11.91 10.86
C VAL A 207 -27.04 -11.54 9.58
N ALA A 208 -25.93 -10.80 9.66
CA ALA A 208 -25.07 -10.52 8.51
C ALA A 208 -24.51 -11.81 7.89
N GLN A 209 -24.03 -12.73 8.72
CA GLN A 209 -23.49 -14.01 8.25
C GLN A 209 -24.57 -14.87 7.58
N THR A 210 -25.78 -14.90 8.14
CA THR A 210 -26.93 -15.60 7.54
C THR A 210 -27.25 -15.05 6.15
N VAL A 211 -27.28 -13.72 6.01
CA VAL A 211 -27.52 -13.06 4.72
C VAL A 211 -26.41 -13.36 3.72
N LYS A 212 -25.14 -13.29 4.14
CA LYS A 212 -24.00 -13.64 3.27
C LYS A 212 -24.05 -15.10 2.81
N ASN A 213 -24.41 -16.03 3.69
CA ASN A 213 -24.55 -17.45 3.35
C ASN A 213 -25.65 -17.67 2.30
N PHE A 214 -26.79 -16.97 2.43
CA PHE A 214 -27.85 -17.02 1.43
C PHE A 214 -27.37 -16.48 0.08
N LEU A 215 -26.76 -15.29 0.06
CA LEU A 215 -26.23 -14.67 -1.17
C LEU A 215 -25.21 -15.57 -1.87
N ALA A 216 -24.41 -16.33 -1.12
CA ALA A 216 -23.45 -17.29 -1.64
C ALA A 216 -24.07 -18.55 -2.30
N GLY A 217 -25.37 -18.80 -2.11
CA GLY A 217 -26.09 -19.95 -2.65
C GLY A 217 -26.72 -19.70 -4.02
N GLU A 218 -28.06 -19.70 -4.06
CA GLU A 218 -28.84 -19.52 -5.30
C GLU A 218 -28.52 -18.18 -6.01
N PRO A 219 -28.46 -17.02 -5.32
CA PRO A 219 -28.18 -15.75 -5.98
C PRO A 219 -26.84 -15.74 -6.72
N PHE A 220 -25.80 -16.30 -6.11
CA PHE A 220 -24.48 -16.39 -6.72
C PHE A 220 -24.44 -17.39 -7.87
N SER A 221 -25.15 -18.52 -7.76
CA SER A 221 -25.28 -19.50 -8.85
C SER A 221 -25.97 -18.89 -10.09
N ALA A 222 -27.01 -18.08 -9.86
CA ALA A 222 -27.68 -17.33 -10.92
C ALA A 222 -26.75 -16.26 -11.54
N PHE A 223 -25.97 -15.55 -10.72
CA PHE A 223 -24.96 -14.61 -11.21
C PHE A 223 -23.93 -15.28 -12.13
N LEU A 224 -23.39 -16.44 -11.76
CA LEU A 224 -22.41 -17.20 -12.55
C LEU A 224 -22.94 -17.61 -13.93
N SER A 225 -24.26 -17.71 -14.08
CA SER A 225 -24.93 -18.06 -15.34
C SER A 225 -25.33 -16.84 -16.18
N SER A 226 -25.16 -15.63 -15.65
CA SER A 226 -25.58 -14.38 -16.29
C SER A 226 -24.46 -13.72 -17.10
N PHE A 227 -24.84 -12.82 -18.03
CA PHE A 227 -23.84 -12.02 -18.76
C PHE A 227 -23.02 -11.06 -17.85
N TYR A 228 -23.45 -10.78 -16.61
CA TYR A 228 -22.65 -10.00 -15.66
C TYR A 228 -21.38 -10.75 -15.24
N PHE A 229 -21.47 -12.07 -15.09
CA PHE A 229 -20.29 -12.90 -14.86
C PHE A 229 -19.41 -12.99 -16.11
N TYR A 230 -19.99 -13.03 -17.31
CA TYR A 230 -19.22 -12.93 -18.56
C TYR A 230 -18.45 -11.61 -18.67
N ARG A 231 -19.08 -10.51 -18.25
CA ARG A 231 -18.41 -9.21 -18.12
C ARG A 231 -17.28 -9.26 -17.08
N TYR A 232 -17.47 -9.95 -15.96
CA TYR A 232 -16.39 -10.20 -15.00
C TYR A 232 -15.22 -10.96 -15.65
N LEU A 233 -15.47 -12.00 -16.46
CA LEU A 233 -14.43 -12.72 -17.19
C LEU A 233 -13.68 -11.83 -18.19
N GLN A 234 -14.35 -10.91 -18.88
CA GLN A 234 -13.68 -9.92 -19.74
C GLN A 234 -12.76 -8.99 -18.94
N TRP A 235 -13.18 -8.56 -17.74
CA TRP A 235 -12.32 -7.78 -16.82
C TRP A 235 -11.12 -8.59 -16.35
N LYS A 236 -11.30 -9.86 -15.97
CA LYS A 236 -10.19 -10.76 -15.62
C LYS A 236 -9.24 -11.01 -16.78
N TRP A 237 -9.76 -11.05 -18.01
CA TRP A 237 -8.92 -11.15 -19.21
C TRP A 237 -8.07 -9.89 -19.43
N LEU A 238 -8.64 -8.70 -19.20
CA LEU A 238 -7.90 -7.43 -19.28
C LEU A 238 -6.82 -7.33 -18.19
N GLU A 239 -7.15 -7.77 -16.98
CA GLU A 239 -6.21 -7.87 -15.86
C GLU A 239 -5.02 -8.78 -16.22
N ALA A 240 -5.29 -9.95 -16.81
CA ALA A 240 -4.25 -10.92 -17.18
C ALA A 240 -3.35 -10.50 -18.38
N GLN A 241 -3.53 -9.31 -18.96
CA GLN A 241 -2.70 -8.88 -20.07
C GLN A 241 -1.24 -8.62 -19.66
N PRO A 242 -0.25 -8.95 -20.51
CA PRO A 242 1.15 -8.77 -20.17
C PRO A 242 1.52 -7.32 -19.79
N VAL A 243 2.21 -7.17 -18.67
CA VAL A 243 2.72 -5.89 -18.18
C VAL A 243 4.15 -5.70 -18.68
N THR A 244 4.44 -4.52 -19.23
CA THR A 244 5.79 -4.18 -19.72
C THR A 244 6.13 -2.74 -19.37
N TYR A 245 7.37 -2.31 -19.62
CA TYR A 245 7.76 -0.91 -19.46
C TYR A 245 6.88 0.07 -20.26
N LYS A 246 6.19 -0.39 -21.31
CA LYS A 246 5.26 0.42 -22.12
C LYS A 246 3.94 0.71 -21.42
N THR A 247 3.59 -0.06 -20.38
CA THR A 247 2.40 0.17 -19.55
C THR A 247 2.52 1.50 -18.79
N PHE A 248 3.73 1.93 -18.48
CA PHE A 248 4.00 3.06 -17.59
C PHE A 248 4.63 4.28 -18.30
N ARG A 249 4.46 5.45 -17.71
CA ARG A 249 5.32 6.62 -17.89
C ARG A 249 6.16 6.76 -16.62
N MET A 250 7.47 6.94 -16.78
CA MET A 250 8.38 7.10 -15.64
C MET A 250 8.64 8.58 -15.39
N TYR A 251 8.77 8.95 -14.12
CA TYR A 251 9.06 10.30 -13.66
C TYR A 251 10.26 10.30 -12.70
N ARG A 252 10.36 11.34 -11.85
CA ARG A 252 11.50 11.56 -10.97
C ARG A 252 11.75 10.41 -9.99
N VAL A 253 13.01 10.30 -9.58
CA VAL A 253 13.43 9.44 -8.47
C VAL A 253 12.89 10.01 -7.16
N LEU A 254 12.31 9.15 -6.34
CA LEU A 254 11.77 9.45 -5.01
C LEU A 254 12.75 9.05 -3.90
N GLY A 255 13.56 8.02 -4.14
CA GLY A 255 14.51 7.52 -3.16
C GLY A 255 15.38 6.39 -3.70
N LYS A 256 16.25 5.87 -2.83
CA LYS A 256 17.23 4.83 -3.14
C LYS A 256 17.09 3.69 -2.13
N GLY A 257 16.95 2.47 -2.63
CA GLY A 257 16.89 1.25 -1.82
C GLY A 257 18.15 0.40 -1.98
N GLY A 258 18.23 -0.75 -1.30
CA GLY A 258 19.42 -1.59 -1.30
C GLY A 258 19.84 -2.10 -2.69
N PHE A 259 18.88 -2.42 -3.56
CA PHE A 259 19.11 -3.02 -4.88
C PHE A 259 18.89 -2.06 -6.07
N GLY A 260 18.56 -0.79 -5.82
CA GLY A 260 18.31 0.17 -6.90
C GLY A 260 17.51 1.37 -6.40
N GLU A 261 16.73 1.97 -7.29
CA GLU A 261 16.03 3.23 -7.05
C GLU A 261 14.51 3.04 -6.96
N VAL A 262 13.85 3.99 -6.32
CA VAL A 262 12.39 4.13 -6.34
C VAL A 262 12.07 5.41 -7.11
N CYS A 263 11.18 5.34 -8.08
CA CYS A 263 10.77 6.50 -8.89
C CYS A 263 9.25 6.57 -9.01
N ALA A 264 8.71 7.77 -9.20
CA ALA A 264 7.29 7.92 -9.51
C ALA A 264 7.01 7.39 -10.92
N CYS A 265 5.88 6.73 -11.11
CA CYS A 265 5.40 6.29 -12.41
C CYS A 265 3.88 6.46 -12.53
N GLN A 266 3.37 6.45 -13.77
CA GLN A 266 1.94 6.54 -14.05
C GLN A 266 1.53 5.45 -15.04
N VAL A 267 0.42 4.78 -14.77
CA VAL A 267 -0.19 3.83 -15.71
C VAL A 267 -0.79 4.61 -16.88
N ARG A 268 -0.35 4.31 -18.11
CA ARG A 268 -0.75 5.07 -19.30
C ARG A 268 -2.26 5.00 -19.59
N ALA A 269 -2.88 3.86 -19.30
CA ALA A 269 -4.28 3.64 -19.62
C ALA A 269 -5.22 4.39 -18.66
N THR A 270 -4.93 4.35 -17.37
CA THR A 270 -5.81 4.84 -16.31
C THR A 270 -5.43 6.22 -15.78
N GLY A 271 -4.17 6.63 -15.96
CA GLY A 271 -3.63 7.86 -15.36
C GLY A 271 -3.24 7.71 -13.89
N LYS A 272 -3.41 6.53 -13.27
CA LYS A 272 -3.09 6.31 -11.85
C LYS A 272 -1.58 6.42 -11.59
N MET A 273 -1.22 7.14 -10.53
CA MET A 273 0.15 7.30 -10.05
C MET A 273 0.55 6.16 -9.09
N TYR A 274 1.80 5.72 -9.21
CA TYR A 274 2.42 4.70 -8.37
C TYR A 274 3.91 5.02 -8.11
N ALA A 275 4.50 4.32 -7.16
CA ALA A 275 5.94 4.26 -6.96
C ALA A 275 6.49 2.97 -7.61
N CYS A 276 7.54 3.07 -8.41
CA CYS A 276 8.21 1.94 -9.03
C CYS A 276 9.57 1.72 -8.37
N LYS A 277 9.67 0.67 -7.54
CA LYS A 277 10.92 0.17 -6.97
C LYS A 277 11.61 -0.69 -8.02
N LYS A 278 12.67 -0.15 -8.62
CA LYS A 278 13.51 -0.83 -9.62
C LYS A 278 14.70 -1.49 -8.94
N LEU A 279 14.81 -2.80 -9.11
CA LEU A 279 15.87 -3.63 -8.53
C LEU A 279 16.80 -4.06 -9.67
N GLU A 280 18.04 -3.57 -9.68
CA GLU A 280 19.01 -3.85 -10.76
C GLU A 280 19.41 -5.34 -10.76
N LYS A 281 19.17 -6.04 -11.88
CA LYS A 281 19.43 -7.49 -12.01
C LYS A 281 20.86 -7.87 -11.67
N LYS A 282 21.84 -7.11 -12.19
CA LYS A 282 23.27 -7.32 -11.90
C LYS A 282 23.62 -7.13 -10.42
N ARG A 283 22.94 -6.21 -9.73
CA ARG A 283 23.17 -5.93 -8.31
C ARG A 283 22.57 -7.03 -7.43
N ILE A 284 21.41 -7.55 -7.79
CA ILE A 284 20.78 -8.72 -7.15
C ILE A 284 21.75 -9.90 -7.24
N LYS A 285 22.19 -10.26 -8.45
CA LYS A 285 23.11 -11.38 -8.69
C LYS A 285 24.42 -11.24 -7.92
N LYS A 286 25.04 -10.05 -7.97
CA LYS A 286 26.29 -9.77 -7.23
C LYS A 286 26.16 -10.01 -5.72
N ARG A 287 24.97 -9.78 -5.16
CA ARG A 287 24.72 -9.88 -3.72
C ARG A 287 23.98 -11.16 -3.32
N LYS A 288 23.70 -12.06 -4.28
CA LYS A 288 22.89 -13.27 -4.05
C LYS A 288 21.53 -12.96 -3.40
N GLY A 289 20.87 -11.90 -3.90
CA GLY A 289 19.65 -11.33 -3.33
C GLY A 289 18.33 -11.92 -3.87
N GLU A 290 18.38 -12.96 -4.69
CA GLU A 290 17.24 -13.51 -5.44
C GLU A 290 16.11 -13.95 -4.51
N SER A 291 16.46 -14.71 -3.46
CA SER A 291 15.49 -15.19 -2.46
C SER A 291 14.78 -14.05 -1.74
N MET A 292 15.55 -13.03 -1.29
CA MET A 292 15.00 -11.85 -0.60
C MET A 292 14.01 -11.10 -1.48
N VAL A 293 14.33 -10.92 -2.76
CA VAL A 293 13.45 -10.22 -3.72
C VAL A 293 12.16 -11.00 -3.99
N LEU A 294 12.23 -12.33 -4.13
CA LEU A 294 11.02 -13.16 -4.28
C LEU A 294 10.15 -13.15 -3.03
N ILE A 295 10.77 -13.24 -1.84
CA ILE A 295 10.05 -13.19 -0.56
C ILE A 295 9.31 -11.85 -0.43
N GLU A 296 10.00 -10.72 -0.64
CA GLU A 296 9.38 -9.39 -0.59
C GLU A 296 8.18 -9.30 -1.55
N LYS A 297 8.38 -9.71 -2.80
CA LYS A 297 7.34 -9.70 -3.83
C LYS A 297 6.14 -10.60 -3.48
N ASN A 298 6.39 -11.80 -2.94
CA ASN A 298 5.32 -12.74 -2.58
C ASN A 298 4.53 -12.26 -1.34
N ILE A 299 5.21 -11.70 -0.35
CA ILE A 299 4.57 -11.09 0.83
C ILE A 299 3.67 -9.92 0.39
N LEU A 300 4.21 -9.01 -0.43
CA LEU A 300 3.47 -7.86 -0.96
C LEU A 300 2.26 -8.25 -1.82
N GLN A 301 2.27 -9.41 -2.47
CA GLN A 301 1.12 -9.91 -3.22
C GLN A 301 -0.01 -10.45 -2.34
N LYS A 302 0.32 -10.98 -1.15
CA LYS A 302 -0.67 -11.54 -0.21
C LYS A 302 -1.34 -10.45 0.63
N ILE A 303 -0.61 -9.37 0.93
CA ILE A 303 -1.09 -8.31 1.83
C ILE A 303 -2.11 -7.42 1.13
N ASN A 304 -3.25 -7.23 1.79
CA ASN A 304 -4.27 -6.26 1.41
C ASN A 304 -4.66 -5.44 2.65
N SER A 305 -3.91 -4.36 2.91
CA SER A 305 -4.11 -3.49 4.07
C SER A 305 -4.05 -2.02 3.68
N LYS A 306 -4.87 -1.20 4.34
CA LYS A 306 -4.80 0.27 4.24
C LYS A 306 -3.54 0.83 4.90
N PHE A 307 -2.89 0.08 5.78
CA PHE A 307 -1.75 0.52 6.58
C PHE A 307 -0.42 -0.07 6.12
N VAL A 308 -0.42 -0.78 5.00
CA VAL A 308 0.79 -1.30 4.34
C VAL A 308 0.73 -0.90 2.87
N VAL A 309 1.85 -0.58 2.25
CA VAL A 309 1.90 -0.30 0.80
C VAL A 309 1.48 -1.54 0.02
N SER A 310 0.62 -1.35 -0.99
CA SER A 310 0.10 -2.44 -1.81
C SER A 310 0.90 -2.57 -3.10
N LEU A 311 1.16 -3.80 -3.53
CA LEU A 311 1.75 -4.07 -4.84
C LEU A 311 0.67 -4.18 -5.90
N ALA A 312 0.72 -3.33 -6.92
CA ALA A 312 -0.20 -3.36 -8.04
C ALA A 312 0.35 -4.13 -9.25
N TYR A 313 1.67 -4.09 -9.48
CA TYR A 313 2.29 -4.80 -10.60
C TYR A 313 3.70 -5.28 -10.28
N ALA A 314 4.06 -6.47 -10.74
CA ALA A 314 5.42 -7.00 -10.73
C ALA A 314 5.83 -7.42 -12.14
N TYR A 315 6.82 -6.73 -12.71
CA TYR A 315 7.28 -6.98 -14.07
C TYR A 315 8.79 -6.82 -14.21
N GLU A 316 9.35 -7.31 -15.32
CA GLU A 316 10.76 -7.15 -15.61
C GLU A 316 11.04 -6.22 -16.81
N THR A 317 12.26 -5.72 -16.83
CA THR A 317 12.87 -5.03 -17.97
C THR A 317 14.17 -5.73 -18.34
N LYS A 318 14.87 -5.20 -19.34
CA LYS A 318 16.19 -5.68 -19.72
C LYS A 318 17.16 -5.72 -18.53
N ASP A 319 17.17 -4.66 -17.71
CA ASP A 319 18.22 -4.45 -16.71
C ASP A 319 17.73 -4.50 -15.24
N ALA A 320 16.41 -4.50 -15.02
CA ALA A 320 15.82 -4.42 -13.68
C ALA A 320 14.53 -5.23 -13.51
N LEU A 321 14.27 -5.67 -12.28
CA LEU A 321 12.97 -6.14 -11.80
C LEU A 321 12.22 -4.97 -11.16
N CYS A 322 10.92 -4.84 -11.42
CA CYS A 322 10.12 -3.69 -11.03
C CYS A 322 8.93 -4.10 -10.17
N LEU A 323 8.85 -3.55 -8.96
CA LEU A 323 7.66 -3.59 -8.10
C LEU A 323 6.94 -2.23 -8.20
N VAL A 324 5.69 -2.23 -8.64
CA VAL A 324 4.85 -1.04 -8.72
C VAL A 324 3.94 -1.00 -7.51
N LEU A 325 4.23 -0.09 -6.59
CA LEU A 325 3.67 0.01 -5.25
C LEU A 325 2.81 1.27 -5.11
N THR A 326 1.89 1.28 -4.15
CA THR A 326 1.18 2.49 -3.72
C THR A 326 2.16 3.66 -3.57
N ILE A 327 1.85 4.79 -4.20
CA ILE A 327 2.68 6.00 -4.07
C ILE A 327 2.35 6.71 -2.75
N MET A 328 3.39 7.05 -2.00
CA MET A 328 3.31 7.74 -0.70
C MET A 328 4.03 9.08 -0.83
N ASN A 329 3.29 10.10 -1.25
CA ASN A 329 3.83 11.40 -1.67
C ASN A 329 4.16 12.33 -0.49
N GLY A 330 3.63 12.05 0.70
CA GLY A 330 3.84 12.82 1.91
C GLY A 330 5.23 12.64 2.53
N GLY A 331 6.10 11.79 1.97
CA GLY A 331 7.45 11.53 2.49
C GLY A 331 7.47 10.54 3.65
N ASP A 332 8.66 10.26 4.18
CA ASP A 332 8.86 9.35 5.31
C ASP A 332 8.82 10.07 6.67
N LEU A 333 8.50 9.33 7.75
CA LEU A 333 8.45 9.91 9.09
C LEU A 333 9.79 10.47 9.56
N LYS A 334 10.93 9.96 9.07
CA LYS A 334 12.23 10.54 9.42
C LYS A 334 12.33 11.99 8.93
N PHE A 335 11.93 12.27 7.70
CA PHE A 335 11.86 13.65 7.21
C PHE A 335 10.96 14.49 8.11
N HIS A 336 9.78 13.97 8.46
CA HIS A 336 8.84 14.70 9.32
C HIS A 336 9.39 15.00 10.72
N ILE A 337 10.07 14.04 11.35
CA ILE A 337 10.65 14.19 12.70
C ILE A 337 11.80 15.21 12.71
N TYR A 338 12.61 15.23 11.65
CA TYR A 338 13.93 15.89 11.70
C TYR A 338 14.10 17.11 10.79
N ASN A 339 13.20 17.31 9.83
CA ASN A 339 13.39 18.24 8.71
C ASN A 339 12.17 19.16 8.44
N MET A 340 11.13 19.12 9.27
CA MET A 340 9.95 20.01 9.14
C MET A 340 10.15 21.45 9.61
N GLY A 341 11.34 21.78 10.13
CA GLY A 341 11.60 23.05 10.81
C GLY A 341 11.11 23.02 12.26
N GLY A 342 11.76 23.80 13.13
CA GLY A 342 11.47 23.79 14.57
C GLY A 342 12.25 22.73 15.36
N GLU A 343 11.77 22.40 16.57
CA GLU A 343 12.36 21.36 17.40
C GLU A 343 12.02 19.97 16.85
N PRO A 344 12.98 19.01 16.84
CA PRO A 344 12.71 17.65 16.41
C PRO A 344 11.63 16.94 17.25
N GLY A 345 10.88 16.06 16.59
CA GLY A 345 9.77 15.31 17.17
C GLY A 345 8.40 15.87 16.82
N PHE A 346 7.35 15.20 17.30
CA PHE A 346 5.95 15.53 17.10
C PHE A 346 5.30 15.85 18.44
N ASP A 347 4.20 16.60 18.40
CA ASP A 347 3.28 16.64 19.51
C ASP A 347 2.64 15.26 19.75
N ILE A 348 2.09 15.09 20.95
CA ILE A 348 1.59 13.79 21.39
C ILE A 348 0.40 13.28 20.58
N ASN A 349 -0.43 14.17 20.03
CA ASN A 349 -1.62 13.78 19.27
C ASN A 349 -1.22 13.28 17.89
N ARG A 350 -0.27 13.95 17.23
CA ARG A 350 0.31 13.49 15.97
C ARG A 350 1.07 12.17 16.12
N ALA A 351 1.87 12.02 17.18
CA ALA A 351 2.54 10.76 17.48
C ALA A 351 1.53 9.62 17.75
N ARG A 352 0.47 9.89 18.51
CA ARG A 352 -0.61 8.92 18.79
C ARG A 352 -1.32 8.47 17.52
N PHE A 353 -1.62 9.41 16.62
CA PHE A 353 -2.27 9.12 15.35
C PHE A 353 -1.46 8.13 14.50
N TYR A 354 -0.21 8.47 14.21
CA TYR A 354 0.66 7.58 13.43
C TYR A 354 0.93 6.26 14.14
N ALA A 355 1.09 6.28 15.46
CA ALA A 355 1.27 5.06 16.24
C ALA A 355 0.07 4.11 16.10
N ALA A 356 -1.17 4.62 16.12
CA ALA A 356 -2.36 3.79 15.94
C ALA A 356 -2.41 3.14 14.55
N GLU A 357 -2.12 3.89 13.49
CA GLU A 357 -2.10 3.34 12.13
C GLU A 357 -0.98 2.31 11.93
N VAL A 358 0.20 2.54 12.52
CA VAL A 358 1.30 1.55 12.51
C VAL A 358 0.90 0.29 13.28
N VAL A 359 0.18 0.38 14.39
CA VAL A 359 -0.37 -0.79 15.12
C VAL A 359 -1.31 -1.59 14.22
N CYS A 360 -2.22 -0.95 13.49
CA CYS A 360 -3.10 -1.62 12.53
C CYS A 360 -2.31 -2.29 11.38
N GLY A 361 -1.22 -1.65 10.92
CA GLY A 361 -0.31 -2.24 9.94
C GLY A 361 0.40 -3.50 10.46
N LEU A 362 0.99 -3.43 11.65
CA LEU A 362 1.67 -4.57 12.29
C LEU A 362 0.70 -5.70 12.61
N GLU A 363 -0.49 -5.39 13.14
CA GLU A 363 -1.55 -6.37 13.38
C GLU A 363 -1.90 -7.14 12.11
N HIS A 364 -2.11 -6.43 10.99
CA HIS A 364 -2.41 -7.09 9.73
C HIS A 364 -1.30 -8.05 9.30
N LEU A 365 -0.03 -7.63 9.38
CA LEU A 365 1.10 -8.49 9.06
C LEU A 365 1.14 -9.72 9.98
N HIS A 366 0.99 -9.53 11.30
CA HIS A 366 1.05 -10.61 12.29
C HIS A 366 -0.09 -11.62 12.12
N LEU A 367 -1.32 -11.16 11.83
CA LEU A 367 -2.46 -12.02 11.54
C LEU A 367 -2.22 -12.90 10.31
N GLN A 368 -1.49 -12.38 9.31
CA GLN A 368 -1.03 -13.14 8.14
C GLN A 368 0.21 -14.01 8.41
N GLY A 369 0.69 -14.06 9.67
CA GLY A 369 1.88 -14.81 10.04
C GLY A 369 3.19 -14.18 9.58
N ILE A 370 3.20 -12.89 9.23
CA ILE A 370 4.39 -12.19 8.72
C ILE A 370 5.00 -11.36 9.84
N VAL A 371 6.29 -11.56 10.12
CA VAL A 371 7.10 -10.65 10.97
C VAL A 371 7.80 -9.62 10.08
N TYR A 372 7.75 -8.34 10.44
CA TYR A 372 8.23 -7.23 9.62
C TYR A 372 9.74 -6.96 9.75
N ARG A 373 10.27 -6.90 10.98
CA ARG A 373 11.69 -6.80 11.36
C ARG A 373 12.42 -5.50 10.99
N ASP A 374 11.76 -4.48 10.46
CA ASP A 374 12.39 -3.19 10.14
C ASP A 374 11.48 -1.98 10.37
N CYS A 375 10.77 -1.96 11.51
CA CYS A 375 9.96 -0.81 11.92
C CYS A 375 10.85 0.35 12.39
N LYS A 376 10.86 1.44 11.62
CA LYS A 376 11.67 2.64 11.85
C LYS A 376 11.08 3.83 11.05
N PRO A 377 11.42 5.09 11.40
CA PRO A 377 10.81 6.25 10.75
C PRO A 377 10.98 6.31 9.23
N GLU A 378 12.10 5.82 8.68
CA GLU A 378 12.35 5.80 7.23
C GLU A 378 11.35 4.94 6.45
N ASN A 379 10.79 3.91 7.08
CA ASN A 379 9.94 2.95 6.39
C ASN A 379 8.44 3.20 6.64
N ILE A 380 8.08 4.25 7.37
CA ILE A 380 6.69 4.67 7.56
C ILE A 380 6.46 5.92 6.69
N LEU A 381 5.63 5.77 5.66
CA LEU A 381 5.44 6.79 4.63
C LEU A 381 4.04 7.41 4.73
N LEU A 382 3.93 8.70 4.41
CA LEU A 382 2.66 9.44 4.39
C LEU A 382 2.08 9.50 2.97
N ASP A 383 0.76 9.37 2.85
CA ASP A 383 0.04 9.69 1.63
C ASP A 383 -0.31 11.19 1.55
N ASP A 384 -1.00 11.62 0.48
CA ASP A 384 -1.39 13.02 0.29
C ASP A 384 -2.49 13.50 1.26
N HIS A 385 -3.17 12.59 1.98
CA HIS A 385 -4.19 12.93 2.97
C HIS A 385 -3.63 12.94 4.40
N GLY A 386 -2.39 12.49 4.59
CA GLY A 386 -1.73 12.47 5.91
C GLY A 386 -1.80 11.14 6.64
N HIS A 387 -2.34 10.10 6.04
CA HIS A 387 -2.33 8.74 6.59
C HIS A 387 -0.99 8.06 6.34
N VAL A 388 -0.54 7.22 7.30
CA VAL A 388 0.72 6.50 7.19
C VAL A 388 0.54 5.04 6.77
N ARG A 389 1.54 4.52 6.04
CA ARG A 389 1.66 3.10 5.71
C ARG A 389 3.06 2.59 5.95
N ILE A 390 3.14 1.34 6.41
CA ILE A 390 4.38 0.55 6.44
C ILE A 390 4.83 0.27 5.00
N SER A 391 6.12 0.46 4.73
CA SER A 391 6.77 0.19 3.45
C SER A 391 8.03 -0.68 3.62
N ASP A 392 8.68 -1.04 2.52
CA ASP A 392 9.93 -1.82 2.47
C ASP A 392 9.92 -3.15 3.25
N LEU A 393 9.21 -4.14 2.70
CA LEU A 393 9.10 -5.49 3.31
C LEU A 393 10.29 -6.41 2.94
N GLY A 394 11.42 -5.85 2.50
CA GLY A 394 12.60 -6.60 2.08
C GLY A 394 13.22 -7.48 3.18
N LEU A 395 12.96 -7.16 4.45
CA LEU A 395 13.39 -7.97 5.60
C LEU A 395 12.25 -8.78 6.23
N ALA A 396 11.02 -8.68 5.73
CA ALA A 396 9.90 -9.42 6.28
C ALA A 396 10.01 -10.92 5.96
N VAL A 397 9.47 -11.77 6.85
CA VAL A 397 9.41 -13.23 6.67
C VAL A 397 8.08 -13.76 7.17
N GLU A 398 7.55 -14.76 6.45
CA GLU A 398 6.38 -15.54 6.85
C GLU A 398 6.81 -16.64 7.84
N ILE A 399 6.11 -16.74 8.96
CA ILE A 399 6.30 -17.71 10.03
C ILE A 399 5.07 -18.62 10.05
N THR A 400 5.24 -19.91 9.79
CA THR A 400 4.17 -20.90 9.95
C THR A 400 3.68 -20.95 11.39
N GLU A 401 2.42 -21.34 11.60
CA GLU A 401 1.90 -21.50 12.95
C GLU A 401 2.69 -22.58 13.72
N GLY A 402 3.08 -22.28 14.95
CA GLY A 402 3.95 -23.13 15.77
C GLY A 402 5.46 -22.97 15.54
N ASP A 403 5.87 -22.34 14.44
CA ASP A 403 7.28 -22.14 14.11
C ASP A 403 7.87 -20.84 14.70
N MET A 404 9.21 -20.79 14.73
CA MET A 404 9.98 -19.59 15.06
C MET A 404 11.11 -19.40 14.05
N VAL A 405 11.49 -18.15 13.81
CA VAL A 405 12.61 -17.80 12.92
C VAL A 405 13.84 -17.39 13.71
N ARG A 406 15.01 -17.47 13.07
CA ARG A 406 16.29 -17.02 13.63
C ARG A 406 16.98 -16.14 12.60
N GLY A 407 17.57 -15.04 13.04
CA GLY A 407 18.43 -14.22 12.20
C GLY A 407 18.59 -12.81 12.73
N ARG A 408 19.85 -12.34 12.79
CA ARG A 408 20.22 -10.98 13.18
C ARG A 408 20.11 -10.02 11.99
N VAL A 409 18.88 -9.60 11.70
CA VAL A 409 18.55 -8.64 10.63
C VAL A 409 17.76 -7.45 11.20
N GLY A 410 17.82 -6.32 10.51
CA GLY A 410 17.17 -5.08 10.92
C GLY A 410 18.16 -3.92 11.07
N THR A 411 17.65 -2.76 11.45
CA THR A 411 18.43 -1.53 11.59
C THR A 411 19.05 -1.42 12.99
N VAL A 412 20.33 -1.06 13.06
CA VAL A 412 21.07 -0.85 14.32
C VAL A 412 20.36 0.22 15.15
N GLY A 413 20.06 -0.09 16.42
CA GLY A 413 19.27 0.75 17.34
C GLY A 413 17.78 0.42 17.40
N TYR A 414 17.24 -0.31 16.41
CA TYR A 414 15.84 -0.77 16.38
C TYR A 414 15.71 -2.29 16.52
N MET A 415 16.78 -3.05 16.27
CA MET A 415 16.79 -4.49 16.54
C MET A 415 16.57 -4.76 18.02
N ALA A 416 15.61 -5.65 18.33
CA ALA A 416 15.34 -6.08 19.69
C ALA A 416 16.50 -6.91 20.29
N PRO A 417 16.65 -6.97 21.62
CA PRO A 417 17.71 -7.74 22.29
C PRO A 417 17.80 -9.19 21.81
N GLU A 418 16.68 -9.90 21.67
CA GLU A 418 16.64 -11.28 21.21
C GLU A 418 17.14 -11.45 19.75
N VAL A 419 17.02 -10.41 18.93
CA VAL A 419 17.55 -10.39 17.56
C VAL A 419 19.06 -10.17 17.57
N ILE A 420 19.55 -9.28 18.45
CA ILE A 420 20.98 -8.99 18.64
C ILE A 420 21.71 -10.24 19.15
N ASP A 421 21.14 -10.92 20.13
CA ASP A 421 21.67 -12.15 20.73
C ASP A 421 21.42 -13.39 19.84
N ASN A 422 20.80 -13.18 18.67
CA ASN A 422 20.54 -14.21 17.66
C ASN A 422 19.74 -15.39 18.24
N GLU A 423 18.75 -15.10 19.07
CA GLU A 423 17.78 -16.06 19.58
C GLU A 423 16.70 -16.36 18.53
N LYS A 424 15.85 -17.36 18.81
CA LYS A 424 14.65 -17.62 18.02
C LYS A 424 13.54 -16.66 18.47
N TYR A 425 12.78 -16.15 17.52
CA TYR A 425 11.69 -15.21 17.79
C TYR A 425 10.51 -15.42 16.83
N THR A 426 9.37 -14.84 17.21
CA THR A 426 8.18 -14.73 16.36
C THR A 426 7.94 -13.25 16.00
N PHE A 427 7.00 -12.58 16.66
CA PHE A 427 6.56 -11.22 16.36
C PHE A 427 7.10 -10.17 17.35
N SER A 428 7.76 -10.60 18.43
CA SER A 428 8.28 -9.73 19.48
C SER A 428 9.24 -8.61 19.01
N PRO A 429 10.06 -8.78 17.94
CA PRO A 429 10.92 -7.70 17.49
C PRO A 429 10.16 -6.51 16.91
N ASP A 430 8.97 -6.73 16.34
CA ASP A 430 8.16 -5.67 15.76
C ASP A 430 7.60 -4.75 16.86
N TRP A 431 7.19 -5.30 18.01
CA TRP A 431 6.74 -4.49 19.15
C TRP A 431 7.85 -3.69 19.80
N PHE A 432 9.08 -4.23 19.85
CA PHE A 432 10.23 -3.48 20.34
C PHE A 432 10.59 -2.31 19.42
N SER A 433 10.69 -2.58 18.11
CA SER A 433 11.00 -1.57 17.11
C SER A 433 9.89 -0.52 16.97
N PHE A 434 8.62 -0.90 17.17
CA PHE A 434 7.50 0.02 17.33
C PHE A 434 7.65 0.92 18.57
N GLY A 435 8.10 0.37 19.70
CA GLY A 435 8.45 1.16 20.89
C GLY A 435 9.55 2.20 20.61
N CYS A 436 10.59 1.82 19.86
CA CYS A 436 11.64 2.74 19.42
C CYS A 436 11.09 3.85 18.50
N LEU A 437 10.22 3.49 17.55
CA LEU A 437 9.56 4.43 16.65
C LEU A 437 8.71 5.45 17.42
N LEU A 438 7.85 5.00 18.34
CA LEU A 438 7.01 5.87 19.16
C LEU A 438 7.85 6.81 20.02
N TYR A 439 8.89 6.29 20.66
CA TYR A 439 9.82 7.10 21.44
C TYR A 439 10.44 8.20 20.58
N GLU A 440 10.95 7.86 19.40
CA GLU A 440 11.62 8.81 18.52
C GLU A 440 10.68 9.85 17.91
N MET A 441 9.43 9.46 17.63
CA MET A 441 8.38 10.40 17.23
C MET A 441 8.16 11.49 18.27
N ILE A 442 8.18 11.16 19.57
CA ILE A 442 7.91 12.12 20.66
C ILE A 442 9.18 12.89 21.02
N GLU A 443 10.29 12.19 21.27
CA GLU A 443 11.51 12.78 21.77
C GLU A 443 12.24 13.60 20.68
N GLY A 444 12.15 13.16 19.42
CA GLY A 444 12.94 13.70 18.32
C GLY A 444 14.35 13.13 18.22
N GLN A 445 14.61 11.98 18.86
CA GLN A 445 15.84 11.19 18.76
C GLN A 445 15.56 9.73 19.15
N ALA A 446 16.36 8.79 18.63
CA ALA A 446 16.22 7.37 18.96
C ALA A 446 16.67 7.07 20.41
N PRO A 447 16.06 6.07 21.09
CA PRO A 447 16.28 5.83 22.53
C PRO A 447 17.70 5.41 22.90
N PHE A 448 18.43 4.74 21.99
CA PHE A 448 19.76 4.17 22.27
C PHE A 448 20.87 4.80 21.43
N ARG A 449 20.56 5.81 20.62
CA ARG A 449 21.54 6.46 19.73
C ARG A 449 21.17 7.90 19.45
N ALA A 450 22.05 8.83 19.85
CA ALA A 450 21.83 10.24 19.60
C ALA A 450 22.02 10.60 18.12
N ARG A 451 21.38 11.68 17.68
CA ARG A 451 21.46 12.17 16.30
C ARG A 451 22.90 12.57 15.96
N LYS A 452 23.40 12.09 14.80
CA LYS A 452 24.79 12.31 14.31
C LYS A 452 25.89 11.75 15.24
N GLU A 453 25.53 10.93 16.23
CA GLU A 453 26.49 10.25 17.10
C GLU A 453 27.30 9.21 16.30
N LYS A 454 28.63 9.35 16.36
CA LYS A 454 29.58 8.40 15.76
C LYS A 454 30.01 7.37 16.81
N VAL A 455 29.18 6.35 16.98
CA VAL A 455 29.46 5.20 17.86
C VAL A 455 29.57 3.91 17.06
N LYS A 456 30.39 2.99 17.58
CA LYS A 456 30.50 1.63 17.02
C LYS A 456 29.19 0.87 17.21
N ARG A 457 28.92 -0.07 16.31
CA ARG A 457 27.69 -0.88 16.35
C ARG A 457 27.56 -1.64 17.66
N GLU A 458 28.67 -2.18 18.15
CA GLU A 458 28.72 -3.00 19.36
C GLU A 458 28.32 -2.21 20.61
N GLU A 459 28.63 -0.92 20.65
CA GLU A 459 28.20 -0.05 21.76
C GLU A 459 26.70 0.23 21.69
N VAL A 460 26.14 0.49 20.50
CA VAL A 460 24.69 0.65 20.36
C VAL A 460 23.96 -0.64 20.74
N ASP A 461 24.48 -1.79 20.32
CA ASP A 461 23.92 -3.10 20.68
C ASP A 461 23.97 -3.34 22.20
N ARG A 462 25.07 -2.95 22.87
CA ARG A 462 25.18 -3.00 24.34
C ARG A 462 24.11 -2.13 25.00
N ARG A 463 23.96 -0.87 24.57
CA ARG A 463 22.94 0.06 25.10
C ARG A 463 21.53 -0.49 24.93
N VAL A 464 21.21 -1.06 23.77
CA VAL A 464 19.90 -1.68 23.51
C VAL A 464 19.60 -2.77 24.53
N LYS A 465 20.60 -3.58 24.90
CA LYS A 465 20.45 -4.72 25.83
C LYS A 465 20.45 -4.32 27.30
N GLU A 466 21.30 -3.37 27.69
CA GLU A 466 21.61 -3.10 29.09
C GLU A 466 21.02 -1.79 29.60
N ASP A 467 21.00 -0.74 28.77
CA ASP A 467 20.63 0.59 29.22
C ASP A 467 19.09 0.75 29.24
N GLN A 468 18.60 1.47 30.25
CA GLN A 468 17.22 1.96 30.29
C GLN A 468 17.12 3.26 29.51
N GLU A 469 16.07 3.39 28.71
CA GLU A 469 15.76 4.62 27.99
C GLU A 469 15.38 5.75 28.96
N ARG A 470 15.64 7.00 28.54
CA ARG A 470 15.36 8.21 29.34
C ARG A 470 14.21 8.98 28.73
N TYR A 471 13.36 9.59 29.54
CA TYR A 471 12.18 10.31 29.04
C TYR A 471 12.26 11.78 29.42
N SER A 472 12.15 12.67 28.43
CA SER A 472 12.04 14.11 28.67
C SER A 472 10.60 14.50 29.07
N PRO A 473 10.36 15.76 29.48
CA PRO A 473 9.00 16.27 29.73
C PRO A 473 8.06 16.26 28.51
N LYS A 474 8.55 15.90 27.30
CA LYS A 474 7.69 15.74 26.11
C LYS A 474 6.72 14.55 26.22
N PHE A 475 7.02 13.57 27.08
CA PHE A 475 6.18 12.40 27.26
C PHE A 475 5.07 12.65 28.28
N SER A 476 3.83 12.30 27.93
CA SER A 476 2.78 12.08 28.93
C SER A 476 3.07 10.79 29.72
N GLU A 477 2.45 10.63 30.88
CA GLU A 477 2.61 9.40 31.70
C GLU A 477 2.14 8.15 30.94
N GLU A 478 1.07 8.26 30.14
CA GLU A 478 0.58 7.15 29.31
C GLU A 478 1.57 6.82 28.18
N ALA A 479 2.18 7.84 27.55
CA ALA A 479 3.14 7.64 26.48
C ALA A 479 4.43 6.98 26.98
N LYS A 480 4.93 7.48 28.11
CA LYS A 480 6.07 6.90 28.82
C LYS A 480 5.78 5.45 29.24
N SER A 481 4.62 5.20 29.84
CA SER A 481 4.19 3.85 30.23
C SER A 481 4.14 2.90 29.03
N LEU A 482 3.59 3.34 27.89
CA LEU A 482 3.54 2.53 26.68
C LEU A 482 4.95 2.18 26.17
N CYS A 483 5.83 3.17 26.05
CA CYS A 483 7.21 2.95 25.63
C CYS A 483 7.95 1.99 26.58
N GLN A 484 7.83 2.16 27.90
CA GLN A 484 8.48 1.29 28.89
C GLN A 484 8.01 -0.17 28.81
N GLN A 485 6.74 -0.40 28.46
CA GLN A 485 6.19 -1.75 28.29
C GLN A 485 6.59 -2.39 26.95
N LEU A 486 6.69 -1.61 25.88
CA LEU A 486 7.17 -2.06 24.55
C LEU A 486 8.69 -2.26 24.50
N LEU A 487 9.46 -1.47 25.25
CA LEU A 487 10.93 -1.51 25.27
C LEU A 487 11.50 -2.46 26.34
N LYS A 488 10.65 -3.28 26.98
CA LYS A 488 11.11 -4.36 27.86
C LYS A 488 12.08 -5.27 27.10
N LYS A 489 13.26 -5.47 27.69
CA LYS A 489 14.34 -6.22 27.06
C LYS A 489 13.97 -7.69 26.86
N SER A 490 13.34 -8.30 27.88
CA SER A 490 12.80 -9.66 27.80
C SER A 490 11.49 -9.69 26.99
N PRO A 491 11.41 -10.49 25.91
CA PRO A 491 10.18 -10.63 25.11
C PRO A 491 8.99 -11.12 25.93
N LYS A 492 9.20 -11.98 26.93
CA LYS A 492 8.13 -12.54 27.78
C LYS A 492 7.37 -11.48 28.57
N ASN A 493 8.02 -10.36 28.86
CA ASN A 493 7.46 -9.26 29.65
C ASN A 493 7.08 -8.06 28.78
N ARG A 494 7.29 -8.15 27.45
CA ARG A 494 7.05 -7.06 26.52
C ARG A 494 5.59 -7.02 26.09
N LEU A 495 5.00 -5.83 26.04
CA LEU A 495 3.61 -5.65 25.61
C LEU A 495 3.42 -6.13 24.16
N GLY A 496 2.34 -6.86 23.90
CA GLY A 496 2.03 -7.44 22.60
C GLY A 496 2.67 -8.80 22.34
N CYS A 497 3.41 -9.36 23.30
CA CYS A 497 4.06 -10.66 23.14
C CYS A 497 3.32 -11.84 23.78
N LYS A 498 2.26 -11.61 24.58
CA LYS A 498 1.59 -12.71 25.30
C LYS A 498 0.63 -13.49 24.39
N CYS A 499 0.01 -12.82 23.42
CA CYS A 499 -0.98 -13.40 22.51
C CYS A 499 -0.46 -13.73 21.11
N GLY A 500 0.87 -13.88 20.91
CA GLY A 500 1.45 -14.27 19.62
C GLY A 500 1.00 -13.36 18.47
N ARG A 501 0.36 -13.93 17.43
CA ARG A 501 -0.16 -13.19 16.27
C ARG A 501 -1.23 -12.14 16.61
N HIS A 502 -1.88 -12.27 17.77
CA HIS A 502 -2.91 -11.34 18.25
C HIS A 502 -2.37 -10.30 19.24
N GLY A 503 -1.05 -10.10 19.30
CA GLY A 503 -0.39 -9.16 20.20
C GLY A 503 -0.93 -7.73 20.16
N ALA A 504 -1.41 -7.28 19.00
CA ALA A 504 -1.99 -5.96 18.84
C ALA A 504 -3.19 -5.71 19.79
N LYS A 505 -3.94 -6.75 20.19
CA LYS A 505 -5.04 -6.61 21.15
C LYS A 505 -4.56 -6.01 22.48
N GLU A 506 -3.41 -6.44 22.97
CA GLU A 506 -2.82 -5.90 24.22
C GLU A 506 -2.41 -4.43 24.04
N VAL A 507 -1.80 -4.12 22.90
CA VAL A 507 -1.31 -2.76 22.59
C VAL A 507 -2.49 -1.79 22.42
N LYS A 508 -3.55 -2.20 21.73
CA LYS A 508 -4.77 -1.41 21.48
C LYS A 508 -5.53 -1.07 22.77
N LEU A 509 -5.41 -1.89 23.82
CA LEU A 509 -6.04 -1.67 25.12
C LEU A 509 -5.25 -0.72 26.04
N HIS A 510 -4.04 -0.33 25.66
CA HIS A 510 -3.22 0.56 26.49
C HIS A 510 -3.85 1.96 26.62
N GLY A 511 -3.79 2.56 27.80
CA GLY A 511 -4.42 3.87 28.11
C GLY A 511 -4.01 5.02 27.17
N PHE A 512 -2.82 4.93 26.57
CA PHE A 512 -2.37 5.88 25.54
C PHE A 512 -3.33 5.99 24.33
N PHE A 513 -4.09 4.93 24.03
CA PHE A 513 -5.06 4.85 22.94
C PHE A 513 -6.52 4.89 23.40
N GLN A 514 -6.80 5.17 24.67
CA GLN A 514 -8.16 5.10 25.23
C GLN A 514 -9.17 6.03 24.54
N CYS A 515 -8.70 7.14 23.97
CA CYS A 515 -9.54 8.08 23.20
C CYS A 515 -9.88 7.61 21.78
N LEU A 516 -9.40 6.44 21.34
CA LEU A 516 -9.54 5.99 19.95
C LEU A 516 -10.68 4.98 19.77
N ASN A 517 -11.46 5.20 18.71
CA ASN A 517 -12.30 4.16 18.16
C ASN A 517 -11.54 3.41 17.05
N TRP A 518 -10.97 2.25 17.38
CA TRP A 518 -10.16 1.44 16.46
C TRP A 518 -10.87 1.05 15.16
N LYS A 519 -12.19 0.82 15.18
CA LYS A 519 -12.95 0.51 13.95
C LYS A 519 -12.96 1.69 12.98
N ARG A 520 -13.04 2.92 13.52
CA ARG A 520 -12.93 4.15 12.71
C ARG A 520 -11.53 4.37 12.19
N VAL A 521 -10.50 4.05 12.98
CA VAL A 521 -9.11 4.06 12.51
C VAL A 521 -8.95 3.07 11.34
N GLU A 522 -9.37 1.82 11.52
CA GLU A 522 -9.33 0.77 10.49
C GLU A 522 -10.14 1.13 9.23
N ALA A 523 -11.24 1.87 9.39
CA ALA A 523 -12.03 2.40 8.30
C ALA A 523 -11.37 3.59 7.57
N GLY A 524 -10.35 4.22 8.16
CA GLY A 524 -9.73 5.45 7.62
C GLY A 524 -10.59 6.69 7.86
N MET A 525 -11.42 6.69 8.90
CA MET A 525 -12.34 7.78 9.25
C MET A 525 -11.82 8.67 10.39
N TRP A 526 -10.62 8.40 10.89
CA TRP A 526 -10.00 9.26 11.88
C TRP A 526 -9.18 10.32 11.16
N GLU A 527 -9.53 11.59 11.35
CA GLU A 527 -8.91 12.70 10.64
C GLU A 527 -7.43 12.86 11.01
N PRO A 528 -6.52 12.90 10.01
CA PRO A 528 -5.11 13.12 10.26
C PRO A 528 -4.84 14.50 10.88
N PRO A 529 -4.04 14.58 11.97
CA PRO A 529 -3.69 15.86 12.61
C PRO A 529 -2.73 16.69 11.76
N PHE A 530 -2.17 16.12 10.69
CA PHE A 530 -1.30 16.79 9.75
C PHE A 530 -1.57 16.28 8.34
N VAL A 531 -1.87 17.20 7.43
CA VAL A 531 -2.04 16.94 6.00
C VAL A 531 -0.84 17.54 5.25
N PRO A 532 -0.08 16.75 4.47
CA PRO A 532 1.03 17.27 3.67
C PRO A 532 0.57 18.32 2.65
N ASP A 533 1.33 19.40 2.48
CA ASP A 533 1.07 20.39 1.43
C ASP A 533 1.25 19.72 0.05
N PRO A 534 0.23 19.75 -0.82
CA PRO A 534 0.30 19.17 -2.17
C PRO A 534 1.34 19.86 -3.06
N ARG A 535 1.82 21.07 -2.71
CA ARG A 535 2.83 21.84 -3.46
C ARG A 535 4.26 21.59 -2.98
N ALA A 536 4.43 21.07 -1.76
CA ALA A 536 5.74 20.79 -1.18
C ALA A 536 6.36 19.51 -1.75
N VAL A 537 7.62 19.22 -1.45
CA VAL A 537 8.25 17.93 -1.71
C VAL A 537 8.90 17.46 -0.43
N TYR A 538 8.36 16.40 0.18
CA TYR A 538 8.83 15.85 1.44
C TYR A 538 9.90 14.78 1.22
N ALA A 539 10.94 15.13 0.47
CA ALA A 539 12.05 14.25 0.14
C ALA A 539 13.34 15.07 0.01
N LYS A 540 14.48 14.37 -0.04
CA LYS A 540 15.74 15.02 -0.41
C LYS A 540 15.71 15.44 -1.88
N ASP A 541 16.44 16.49 -2.22
CA ASP A 541 16.62 16.91 -3.59
C ASP A 541 17.24 15.78 -4.43
N VAL A 542 16.82 15.65 -5.70
CA VAL A 542 17.28 14.56 -6.58
C VAL A 542 18.81 14.54 -6.71
N LEU A 543 19.44 15.71 -6.66
CA LEU A 543 20.90 15.87 -6.71
C LEU A 543 21.60 15.33 -5.45
N ASP A 544 20.91 15.31 -4.31
CA ASP A 544 21.41 14.78 -3.03
C ASP A 544 21.18 13.26 -2.89
N ILE A 545 20.46 12.65 -3.83
CA ILE A 545 20.30 11.20 -3.88
C ILE A 545 21.57 10.61 -4.49
N GLU A 546 22.41 10.02 -3.64
CA GLU A 546 23.65 9.40 -4.05
C GLU A 546 23.45 8.44 -5.23
N GLN A 547 24.25 8.58 -6.28
CA GLN A 547 24.21 7.64 -7.40
C GLN A 547 24.84 6.29 -7.02
N PHE A 548 24.34 5.22 -7.62
CA PHE A 548 25.00 3.93 -7.51
C PHE A 548 26.20 3.83 -8.44
N SER A 549 27.28 3.22 -7.96
CA SER A 549 28.33 2.75 -8.85
C SER A 549 27.81 1.62 -9.75
N THR A 550 28.18 1.67 -11.02
CA THR A 550 27.83 0.64 -12.01
C THR A 550 28.43 -0.69 -11.63
N VAL A 551 27.64 -1.76 -11.67
CA VAL A 551 28.13 -3.12 -11.40
C VAL A 551 28.88 -3.65 -12.62
N LYS A 552 30.22 -3.80 -12.50
CA LYS A 552 31.09 -4.43 -13.51
C LYS A 552 31.37 -5.90 -13.17
N GLY A 553 31.69 -6.69 -14.19
CA GLY A 553 32.13 -8.09 -14.04
C GLY A 553 31.03 -9.09 -13.69
N VAL A 554 29.76 -8.74 -13.90
CA VAL A 554 28.60 -9.62 -13.67
C VAL A 554 27.84 -9.81 -14.97
N ASN A 555 27.76 -11.06 -15.42
CA ASN A 555 27.00 -11.49 -16.58
C ASN A 555 25.73 -12.20 -16.12
N LEU A 556 24.62 -11.90 -16.78
CA LEU A 556 23.38 -12.63 -16.60
C LEU A 556 23.42 -13.85 -17.52
N ASP A 557 22.98 -15.00 -17.02
CA ASP A 557 22.98 -16.27 -17.75
C ASP A 557 21.60 -16.94 -17.63
N ALA A 558 21.40 -18.06 -18.35
CA ALA A 558 20.10 -18.72 -18.44
C ALA A 558 19.57 -19.25 -17.09
N THR A 559 20.41 -19.43 -16.07
CA THR A 559 19.93 -19.85 -14.75
C THR A 559 19.13 -18.73 -14.06
N ASP A 560 19.42 -17.47 -14.39
CA ASP A 560 18.73 -16.30 -13.86
C ASP A 560 17.29 -16.17 -14.42
N ASP A 561 17.03 -16.67 -15.62
CA ASP A 561 15.74 -16.52 -16.31
C ASP A 561 14.59 -17.23 -15.56
N THR A 562 14.89 -18.33 -14.89
CA THR A 562 13.92 -19.04 -14.03
C THR A 562 13.48 -18.18 -12.85
N PHE A 563 14.40 -17.41 -12.26
CA PHE A 563 14.11 -16.45 -11.19
C PHE A 563 13.31 -15.27 -11.71
N TYR A 564 13.68 -14.70 -12.86
CA TYR A 564 12.96 -13.58 -13.46
C TYR A 564 11.51 -13.94 -13.85
N SER A 565 11.31 -15.13 -14.40
CA SER A 565 9.98 -15.64 -14.76
C SER A 565 9.06 -15.80 -13.54
N LYS A 566 9.60 -16.27 -12.39
CA LYS A 566 8.85 -16.37 -11.12
C LYS A 566 8.49 -15.00 -10.54
N PHE A 567 9.31 -13.98 -10.79
CA PHE A 567 9.05 -12.62 -10.35
C PHE A 567 7.96 -11.94 -11.19
N ASN A 568 8.04 -12.11 -12.52
CA ASN A 568 7.19 -11.43 -13.51
C ASN A 568 5.76 -12.00 -13.54
N THR A 569 4.96 -11.60 -12.56
CA THR A 569 3.58 -12.07 -12.37
C THR A 569 2.52 -11.11 -12.92
N GLY A 570 2.93 -9.96 -13.47
CA GLY A 570 2.01 -9.00 -14.07
C GLY A 570 1.28 -8.18 -13.01
N SER A 571 -0.02 -7.95 -13.22
CA SER A 571 -0.87 -7.21 -12.28
C SER A 571 -1.29 -8.06 -11.08
N VAL A 572 -1.50 -7.41 -9.94
CA VAL A 572 -2.10 -7.99 -8.74
C VAL A 572 -3.58 -7.62 -8.71
N SER A 573 -4.45 -8.62 -8.56
CA SER A 573 -5.89 -8.49 -8.86
C SER A 573 -6.61 -7.38 -8.10
N ILE A 574 -6.53 -7.37 -6.77
CA ILE A 574 -7.29 -6.41 -5.94
C ILE A 574 -6.85 -4.96 -6.20
N PRO A 575 -5.54 -4.62 -6.14
CA PRO A 575 -5.11 -3.25 -6.45
C PRO A 575 -5.38 -2.83 -7.89
N TRP A 576 -5.28 -3.74 -8.87
CA TRP A 576 -5.61 -3.43 -10.27
C TRP A 576 -7.10 -3.12 -10.46
N GLN A 577 -7.98 -3.87 -9.81
CA GLN A 577 -9.42 -3.63 -9.87
C GLN A 577 -9.81 -2.31 -9.18
N ASN A 578 -9.23 -2.02 -8.01
CA ASN A 578 -9.39 -0.73 -7.35
C ASN A 578 -8.90 0.42 -8.24
N GLU A 579 -7.77 0.25 -8.93
CA GLU A 579 -7.29 1.23 -9.91
C GLU A 579 -8.32 1.52 -11.01
N MET A 580 -8.92 0.48 -11.60
CA MET A 580 -9.96 0.66 -12.63
C MET A 580 -11.18 1.40 -12.10
N ILE A 581 -11.57 1.15 -10.85
CA ILE A 581 -12.72 1.80 -10.20
C ILE A 581 -12.40 3.26 -9.86
N GLU A 582 -11.30 3.51 -9.16
CA GLU A 582 -10.88 4.84 -8.69
C GLU A 582 -10.60 5.81 -9.86
N THR A 583 -10.10 5.29 -10.98
CA THR A 583 -9.86 6.10 -12.19
C THR A 583 -11.07 6.20 -13.11
N GLU A 584 -12.23 5.72 -12.66
CA GLU A 584 -13.50 5.70 -13.41
C GLU A 584 -13.45 4.87 -14.71
N CYS A 585 -12.34 4.18 -15.01
CA CYS A 585 -12.22 3.29 -16.16
C CYS A 585 -13.28 2.18 -16.13
N PHE A 586 -13.58 1.64 -14.95
CA PHE A 586 -14.67 0.66 -14.77
C PHE A 586 -16.00 1.26 -15.19
N LYS A 587 -16.41 2.40 -14.60
CA LYS A 587 -17.69 3.06 -14.90
C LYS A 587 -17.81 3.43 -16.39
N GLU A 588 -16.74 3.93 -17.00
CA GLU A 588 -16.74 4.39 -18.39
C GLU A 588 -16.66 3.27 -19.45
N LEU A 589 -16.19 2.08 -19.09
CA LEU A 589 -16.10 0.92 -19.99
C LEU A 589 -17.20 -0.10 -19.74
N ASN A 590 -17.64 -0.25 -18.50
CA ASN A 590 -18.66 -1.21 -18.09
C ASN A 590 -20.06 -0.71 -18.44
N VAL A 591 -20.32 -0.56 -19.73
CA VAL A 591 -21.62 -0.16 -20.27
C VAL A 591 -22.43 -1.39 -20.71
N LEU A 592 -23.75 -1.27 -20.61
CA LEU A 592 -24.74 -2.22 -21.13
C LEU A 592 -25.37 -1.66 -22.40
N GLY A 593 -26.00 -2.54 -23.18
CA GLY A 593 -26.84 -2.16 -24.31
C GLY A 593 -28.16 -1.51 -23.87
N PRO A 594 -28.98 -1.05 -24.82
CA PRO A 594 -30.32 -0.53 -24.53
C PRO A 594 -31.14 -1.51 -23.68
N ASN A 595 -31.94 -1.01 -22.75
CA ASN A 595 -32.78 -1.83 -21.84
C ASN A 595 -32.00 -2.84 -20.98
N ASN A 596 -30.78 -2.50 -20.55
CA ASN A 596 -29.90 -3.36 -19.73
C ASN A 596 -29.59 -4.73 -20.37
N THR A 597 -29.45 -4.74 -21.70
CA THR A 597 -29.09 -5.94 -22.47
C THR A 597 -27.56 -6.08 -22.63
N PRO A 598 -27.04 -7.29 -22.93
CA PRO A 598 -25.62 -7.48 -23.21
C PRO A 598 -25.17 -6.71 -24.47
N THR A 599 -23.94 -6.19 -24.45
CA THR A 599 -23.30 -5.56 -25.62
C THR A 599 -22.78 -6.61 -26.60
N ALA A 600 -22.47 -6.22 -27.84
CA ALA A 600 -22.03 -7.15 -28.89
C ALA A 600 -20.79 -8.00 -28.52
N ASP A 601 -19.89 -7.47 -27.70
CA ASP A 601 -18.72 -8.20 -27.20
C ASP A 601 -19.06 -9.32 -26.19
N LEU A 602 -20.25 -9.31 -25.61
CA LEU A 602 -20.78 -10.31 -24.68
C LEU A 602 -21.66 -11.38 -25.35
N LEU A 603 -22.03 -11.18 -26.61
CA LEU A 603 -22.91 -12.09 -27.34
C LEU A 603 -22.09 -13.19 -28.01
N VAL A 604 -22.27 -14.44 -27.58
CA VAL A 604 -21.43 -15.56 -28.06
C VAL A 604 -21.60 -15.86 -29.55
N ASN A 605 -22.81 -15.65 -30.09
CA ASN A 605 -23.17 -15.93 -31.49
C ASN A 605 -23.47 -14.63 -32.25
N HIS A 606 -22.59 -13.62 -32.16
CA HIS A 606 -22.84 -12.34 -32.80
C HIS A 606 -22.37 -12.39 -34.26
N THR A 607 -23.28 -12.73 -35.18
CA THR A 607 -23.06 -12.45 -36.60
C THR A 607 -22.88 -10.93 -36.74
N PRO A 608 -21.71 -10.40 -37.15
CA PRO A 608 -21.56 -8.97 -37.34
C PRO A 608 -22.64 -8.50 -38.32
N PRO A 609 -23.33 -7.38 -38.08
CA PRO A 609 -24.21 -6.83 -39.10
C PRO A 609 -23.38 -6.70 -40.37
N ASN A 610 -23.88 -7.28 -41.47
CA ASN A 610 -23.31 -7.10 -42.78
C ASN A 610 -23.23 -5.59 -42.98
N ASN A 611 -22.04 -5.00 -42.87
CA ASN A 611 -21.78 -3.63 -43.28
C ASN A 611 -21.79 -3.59 -44.82
N GLU A 612 -22.91 -3.97 -45.42
CA GLU A 612 -23.31 -3.55 -46.75
C GLU A 612 -24.25 -2.34 -46.60
N ASP A 613 -23.77 -1.31 -45.92
CA ASP A 613 -24.28 0.03 -46.20
C ASP A 613 -23.80 0.35 -47.62
N ARG A 614 -24.69 0.15 -48.61
CA ARG A 614 -24.50 0.52 -50.02
C ARG A 614 -24.46 2.05 -50.15
N GLY A 615 -23.44 2.67 -49.58
CA GLY A 615 -23.06 4.05 -49.87
C GLY A 615 -22.27 4.12 -51.17
N CYS A 616 -22.63 5.07 -52.05
CA CYS A 616 -22.14 5.27 -53.41
C CYS A 616 -20.63 5.60 -53.59
N PHE A 617 -19.73 5.16 -52.71
CA PHE A 617 -18.29 5.45 -52.81
C PHE A 617 -17.43 4.17 -52.83
N PRO A 618 -16.78 3.83 -53.95
CA PRO A 618 -16.09 2.55 -54.15
C PRO A 618 -14.72 2.41 -53.45
N PHE A 619 -14.32 3.34 -52.57
CA PHE A 619 -13.02 3.32 -51.90
C PHE A 619 -13.13 3.46 -50.36
N ARG A 620 -13.85 2.54 -49.71
CA ARG A 620 -13.68 2.31 -48.26
C ARG A 620 -12.64 1.21 -48.04
N ARG A 621 -11.46 1.55 -47.50
CA ARG A 621 -10.56 0.55 -46.89
C ARG A 621 -11.36 -0.23 -45.84
N LYS A 622 -11.59 -1.53 -46.05
CA LYS A 622 -12.22 -2.41 -45.04
C LYS A 622 -11.48 -2.22 -43.72
N ARG A 623 -12.14 -1.67 -42.69
CA ARG A 623 -11.58 -1.58 -41.35
C ARG A 623 -11.35 -3.01 -40.86
N LYS A 624 -10.10 -3.47 -40.87
CA LYS A 624 -9.73 -4.81 -40.39
C LYS A 624 -10.12 -4.91 -38.91
N GLN A 625 -11.08 -5.78 -38.60
CA GLN A 625 -11.49 -6.05 -37.22
C GLN A 625 -10.26 -6.48 -36.40
N SER A 626 -10.13 -5.87 -35.22
CA SER A 626 -9.08 -6.16 -34.23
C SER A 626 -9.09 -7.64 -33.88
N ALA A 627 -7.92 -8.28 -33.76
CA ALA A 627 -7.82 -9.68 -33.35
C ALA A 627 -8.53 -9.95 -32.00
N ARG A 628 -8.52 -8.95 -31.12
CA ARG A 628 -9.18 -8.98 -29.81
C ARG A 628 -10.71 -9.07 -29.89
N THR A 629 -11.32 -8.53 -30.95
CA THR A 629 -12.78 -8.50 -31.12
C THR A 629 -13.31 -9.61 -32.01
N ARG A 630 -12.46 -10.55 -32.44
CA ARG A 630 -12.86 -11.68 -33.29
C ARG A 630 -13.32 -12.84 -32.41
N GLU A 631 -14.37 -13.51 -32.88
CA GLU A 631 -14.82 -14.77 -32.31
C GLU A 631 -13.73 -15.85 -32.47
N VAL A 632 -13.71 -16.79 -31.53
CA VAL A 632 -12.82 -17.95 -31.50
C VAL A 632 -13.69 -19.18 -31.23
N PRO A 633 -13.43 -20.34 -31.88
CA PRO A 633 -14.21 -21.55 -31.66
C PRO A 633 -14.28 -21.92 -30.18
N LEU A 634 -15.49 -22.24 -29.70
CA LEU A 634 -15.74 -22.71 -28.34
C LEU A 634 -15.73 -24.23 -28.29
N SER A 635 -15.36 -24.81 -27.15
CA SER A 635 -15.54 -26.24 -26.90
C SER A 635 -17.02 -26.57 -26.72
N GLU A 636 -17.41 -27.81 -27.06
CA GLU A 636 -18.79 -28.28 -27.05
C GLU A 636 -19.48 -28.12 -25.68
N CYS A 637 -18.74 -28.30 -24.57
CA CYS A 637 -19.27 -28.11 -23.22
C CYS A 637 -19.82 -26.70 -22.98
N TYR A 638 -19.16 -25.65 -23.48
CA TYR A 638 -19.61 -24.27 -23.32
C TYR A 638 -20.79 -23.94 -24.23
N LEU A 639 -20.84 -24.53 -25.42
CA LEU A 639 -21.98 -24.38 -26.33
C LEU A 639 -23.27 -24.98 -25.72
N GLN A 640 -23.15 -26.08 -24.97
CA GLN A 640 -24.27 -26.69 -24.25
C GLN A 640 -24.76 -25.81 -23.08
N GLU A 641 -23.88 -25.26 -22.24
CA GLU A 641 -24.24 -24.31 -21.17
C GLU A 641 -24.95 -23.05 -21.71
N LEU A 642 -24.53 -22.57 -22.88
CA LEU A 642 -25.12 -21.38 -23.53
C LEU A 642 -26.53 -21.62 -24.08
N SER A 643 -26.81 -22.83 -24.55
CA SER A 643 -28.15 -23.20 -25.03
C SER A 643 -29.20 -23.22 -23.91
N GLN A 644 -28.78 -23.49 -22.68
CA GLN A 644 -29.63 -23.52 -21.48
C GLN A 644 -29.83 -22.13 -20.85
N THR A 645 -28.86 -21.22 -21.01
CA THR A 645 -28.94 -19.84 -20.50
C THR A 645 -29.71 -18.91 -21.45
N GLN A 646 -29.57 -19.05 -22.77
CA GLN A 646 -30.32 -18.23 -23.74
C GLN A 646 -31.83 -18.53 -23.75
N SER A 647 -32.24 -19.74 -23.34
CA SER A 647 -33.65 -20.11 -23.22
C SER A 647 -34.32 -19.58 -21.94
N SER A 648 -33.56 -19.09 -20.96
CA SER A 648 -34.09 -18.53 -19.69
C SER A 648 -34.00 -17.01 -19.57
N GLU A 649 -33.22 -16.32 -20.43
CA GLU A 649 -33.05 -14.86 -20.41
C GLU A 649 -33.88 -14.09 -21.45
N MET A 650 -34.60 -14.78 -22.35
CA MET A 650 -35.54 -14.12 -23.28
C MET A 650 -36.90 -13.91 -22.58
N PRO A 651 -37.47 -12.69 -22.57
CA PRO A 651 -38.84 -12.52 -22.09
C PRO A 651 -39.77 -13.37 -22.96
N ALA A 652 -40.69 -14.11 -22.32
CA ALA A 652 -41.79 -14.74 -23.04
C ALA A 652 -42.51 -13.63 -23.83
N SER A 653 -42.51 -13.77 -25.15
CA SER A 653 -43.09 -12.84 -26.12
C SER A 653 -44.57 -12.60 -25.87
#